data_AF-R7HZ85-F1
#
_entry.id   AF-R7HZ85-F1
#
_cell.length_a   1.000
_cell.length_b   1.000
_cell.length_c   1.000
_cell.angle_alpha   90.00
_cell.angle_beta   90.00
_cell.angle_gamma   90.00
#
_symmetry.space_group_name_H-M   'P 1'
#
loop_
_entity.id
_entity.type
_entity.pdbx_description
1 polymer ?
#
loop_
_entity_poly.entity_id
_entity_poly.type
_entity_poly.pdbx_seq_one_letter_code
_entity_poly.pdbx_strand_id
1 'polypeptide(L)'
;MEEKKQQSRFEKKTTSSNPKGGRFSNTSGAGTKKKVNYSGGYDSGGDNGYLWVVGFVFAILPLIIHAKKYNPKLAGFDWFSVSTSAVDVFLYYKQWIFFFVLLVMLACIAVTAYKGKRQLKFSMLLIPIGIYGLLSLLSTLFSKYSSYGYSGIYEQFENVFALLGYVVLVYFVFEYVNNQKDVRVLLNVLAVGALIIGIIGTFQGLKLDFFRSGLGKSLIASSDVSAANLNFSFAIGRAYTTLYNPNYVGVYCTLLIPIFTVLVPFARNIKERVLYLSVVITLLISMFAAQFKAGIVSLAFVGLIILFFLRKEVVKKWFIVLPAVVGVIVLYLVVDTVNGHVYSKSIKEAFTINKTAEAALSEIETKKDEIQFTYQNQTYSLTVDAQTAEDGTISYSNYALTKKDGTKVQINQAEDTGYMYFADENLGTFYMFETDVDFNYIESGQAVASTVRGFDLVIDGVEWKFVKRPEGFKYRNVYARETVIETAETALFDGYEDLASKRGFIWARTIPLLKKYVLLGSGADTFSIAFTQHDYVSAKNHGYGEQLISKPHCWYLQVGVQTGVVSLIALLVFYGMYFVQSIRLYSKKVFDSYLSQAGVAVFVGTIGYMIAGLTNDSSITVAPVFWGVIGLGVAINYILKQEEKDKQKTNK
;
A
#
# COMPACT_ATOMS: atom_id res chain seq x y z
N MET A 1 68.32 -24.79 52.58
CA MET A 1 67.64 -23.75 51.79
C MET A 1 66.54 -23.18 52.66
N GLU A 2 66.98 -22.53 53.74
CA GLU A 2 67.01 -21.06 53.91
C GLU A 2 65.61 -20.56 54.27
N GLU A 3 65.27 -20.55 55.58
CA GLU A 3 65.52 -19.44 56.53
C GLU A 3 64.82 -18.15 56.09
N LYS A 4 64.08 -17.39 56.92
CA LYS A 4 63.83 -17.35 58.36
C LYS A 4 62.78 -16.25 58.57
N LYS A 5 62.07 -16.31 59.72
CA LYS A 5 61.84 -15.22 60.73
C LYS A 5 61.63 -13.77 60.21
N GLN A 6 60.78 -12.90 60.76
CA GLN A 6 60.31 -12.76 62.14
C GLN A 6 59.44 -11.49 62.24
N GLN A 7 58.48 -11.53 63.17
CA GLN A 7 58.22 -10.49 64.19
C GLN A 7 57.92 -9.05 63.76
N SER A 8 56.77 -8.53 64.20
CA SER A 8 56.67 -7.64 65.40
C SER A 8 56.40 -6.20 64.95
N ARG A 9 55.74 -5.31 65.69
CA ARG A 9 55.15 -5.27 67.03
C ARG A 9 54.49 -3.87 67.14
N PHE A 10 53.47 -3.80 67.99
CA PHE A 10 53.26 -2.76 69.00
C PHE A 10 52.51 -1.48 68.59
N GLU A 11 51.33 -1.26 69.18
CA GLU A 11 51.08 -0.53 70.45
C GLU A 11 51.15 0.99 70.21
N LYS A 12 50.26 1.84 70.71
CA LYS A 12 49.55 1.91 71.99
C LYS A 12 48.47 3.00 71.83
N LYS A 13 47.28 2.86 72.45
CA LYS A 13 46.82 3.59 73.66
C LYS A 13 46.94 5.13 73.53
N THR A 14 45.99 5.98 73.90
CA THR A 14 44.84 5.89 74.82
C THR A 14 44.17 7.27 74.83
N THR A 15 42.85 7.30 75.06
CA THR A 15 42.08 8.17 75.99
C THR A 15 42.75 9.47 76.46
N SER A 16 42.10 10.63 76.61
CA SER A 16 40.77 10.94 77.12
C SER A 16 40.66 12.47 77.14
N SER A 17 39.45 13.04 77.12
CA SER A 17 38.95 13.98 78.15
C SER A 17 37.89 14.94 77.59
N ASN A 18 36.69 14.69 78.09
CA ASN A 18 35.52 15.57 78.22
C ASN A 18 35.85 16.79 79.14
N PRO A 19 34.91 17.68 79.55
CA PRO A 19 33.72 18.27 78.92
C PRO A 19 33.56 19.79 79.28
N LYS A 20 32.33 20.34 79.10
CA LYS A 20 31.75 21.62 79.58
C LYS A 20 31.97 22.78 78.61
N GLY A 21 30.99 23.58 78.20
CA GLY A 21 29.60 23.78 78.64
C GLY A 21 29.30 25.28 78.46
N GLY A 22 28.18 25.66 77.84
CA GLY A 22 27.81 27.07 77.72
C GLY A 22 26.79 27.38 76.62
N ARG A 23 25.53 27.58 77.03
CA ARG A 23 24.42 28.18 76.28
C ARG A 23 24.82 29.54 75.66
N PHE A 24 24.37 29.84 74.44
CA PHE A 24 23.33 30.84 74.17
C PHE A 24 22.94 30.84 72.67
N SER A 25 21.68 31.17 72.44
CA SER A 25 20.92 31.22 71.19
C SER A 25 21.49 32.17 70.13
N ASN A 26 21.40 31.77 68.84
CA ASN A 26 20.63 32.55 67.87
C ASN A 26 20.35 31.76 66.59
N THR A 27 19.11 31.91 66.15
CA THR A 27 18.46 31.45 64.93
C THR A 27 19.09 32.00 63.65
N SER A 28 19.28 31.16 62.63
CA SER A 28 18.63 31.30 61.31
C SER A 28 19.28 30.41 60.25
N GLY A 29 18.52 29.41 59.78
CA GLY A 29 18.42 28.98 58.38
C GLY A 29 19.67 28.60 57.60
N ALA A 30 20.03 27.31 57.62
CA ALA A 30 20.78 26.67 56.53
C ALA A 30 20.02 25.41 56.09
N GLY A 31 19.68 25.36 54.80
CA GLY A 31 18.77 24.38 54.19
C GLY A 31 19.29 22.95 54.25
N THR A 32 18.43 22.06 54.71
CA THR A 32 18.54 20.62 54.44
C THR A 32 17.74 20.30 53.19
N LYS A 33 18.45 19.91 52.12
CA LYS A 33 17.87 19.22 50.96
C LYS A 33 17.24 17.91 51.43
N LYS A 34 15.94 17.92 51.74
CA LYS A 34 15.14 16.70 51.79
C LYS A 34 15.00 16.18 50.35
N LYS A 35 15.67 15.07 50.05
CA LYS A 35 15.25 14.17 48.97
C LYS A 35 13.82 13.72 49.29
N VAL A 36 12.85 14.31 48.62
CA VAL A 36 11.48 13.81 48.66
C VAL A 36 11.40 12.66 47.67
N ASN A 37 11.36 11.44 48.20
CA ASN A 37 10.94 10.26 47.46
C ASN A 37 9.44 10.40 47.18
N TYR A 38 9.06 10.78 45.96
CA TYR A 38 7.70 10.61 45.48
C TYR A 38 7.55 9.18 44.94
N SER A 39 7.15 8.27 45.82
CA SER A 39 6.45 7.05 45.42
C SER A 39 4.96 7.29 45.63
N GLY A 40 4.29 7.61 44.53
CA GLY A 40 2.86 7.95 44.49
C GLY A 40 2.26 7.47 43.19
N GLY A 41 2.02 6.16 43.10
CA GLY A 41 0.91 5.58 42.35
C GLY A 41 0.82 5.80 40.84
N TYR A 42 1.88 5.49 40.08
CA TYR A 42 1.77 4.91 38.72
C TYR A 42 2.96 3.98 38.43
N ASP A 43 3.45 3.30 39.46
CA ASP A 43 4.46 2.26 39.29
C ASP A 43 3.76 0.89 39.24
N SER A 44 3.16 0.60 38.09
CA SER A 44 2.96 -0.78 37.66
C SER A 44 3.97 -1.06 36.56
N GLY A 45 5.26 -1.14 36.94
CA GLY A 45 6.33 -1.73 36.15
C GLY A 45 6.15 -3.24 35.96
N GLY A 46 4.96 -3.69 35.58
CA GLY A 46 4.77 -5.01 34.98
C GLY A 46 5.19 -4.91 33.53
N ASP A 47 6.13 -5.77 33.10
CA ASP A 47 6.39 -5.97 31.67
C ASP A 47 5.04 -6.18 30.99
N ASN A 48 4.70 -5.32 30.04
CA ASN A 48 3.43 -5.40 29.37
C ASN A 48 3.50 -6.56 28.39
N GLY A 49 3.22 -7.76 28.89
CA GLY A 49 3.45 -9.06 28.24
C GLY A 49 2.66 -9.29 26.96
N TYR A 50 1.97 -8.29 26.43
CA TYR A 50 1.24 -8.33 25.16
C TYR A 50 1.93 -7.56 24.03
N LEU A 51 3.00 -6.79 24.30
CA LEU A 51 3.70 -6.02 23.27
C LEU A 51 4.38 -6.90 22.20
N TRP A 52 4.64 -8.18 22.49
CA TRP A 52 5.17 -9.12 21.50
C TRP A 52 4.24 -9.29 20.30
N VAL A 53 2.93 -9.10 20.46
CA VAL A 53 1.95 -9.17 19.38
C VAL A 53 2.21 -8.07 18.35
N VAL A 54 2.47 -6.84 18.81
CA VAL A 54 2.86 -5.72 17.93
C VAL A 54 4.26 -5.96 17.34
N GLY A 55 5.18 -6.51 18.13
CA GLY A 55 6.49 -6.89 17.66
C GLY A 55 6.44 -7.92 16.51
N PHE A 56 5.53 -8.89 16.57
CA PHE A 56 5.28 -9.84 15.50
C PHE A 56 4.76 -9.15 14.23
N VAL A 57 3.81 -8.21 14.36
CA VAL A 57 3.30 -7.43 13.22
C VAL A 57 4.39 -6.57 12.58
N PHE A 58 5.30 -6.00 13.37
CA PHE A 58 6.37 -5.15 12.86
C PHE A 58 7.53 -5.91 12.22
N ALA A 59 7.93 -7.05 12.79
CA ALA A 59 9.16 -7.73 12.38
C ALA A 59 8.95 -9.03 11.61
N ILE A 60 7.85 -9.76 11.87
CA ILE A 60 7.67 -11.12 11.34
C ILE A 60 6.64 -11.13 10.22
N LEU A 61 5.45 -10.57 10.43
CA LEU A 61 4.36 -10.59 9.46
C LEU A 61 4.78 -10.12 8.04
N PRO A 62 5.54 -9.02 7.86
CA PRO A 62 5.97 -8.57 6.55
C PRO A 62 6.91 -9.55 5.83
N LEU A 63 7.62 -10.42 6.57
CA LEU A 63 8.60 -11.37 6.04
C LEU A 63 7.97 -12.68 5.53
N ILE A 64 6.72 -12.96 5.90
CA ILE A 64 6.09 -14.25 5.62
C ILE A 64 5.84 -14.41 4.13
N ILE A 65 6.44 -15.41 3.50
CA ILE A 65 6.15 -15.80 2.12
C ILE A 65 6.02 -17.32 2.07
N HIS A 66 5.02 -17.83 1.35
CA HIS A 66 4.82 -19.25 1.12
C HIS A 66 3.82 -19.44 -0.01
N ALA A 67 4.09 -20.38 -0.91
CA ALA A 67 3.28 -20.60 -2.10
C ALA A 67 1.94 -21.26 -1.77
N LYS A 68 0.85 -20.71 -2.30
CA LYS A 68 -0.48 -21.32 -2.25
C LYS A 68 -1.09 -21.35 -3.64
N LYS A 69 -1.47 -22.56 -4.07
CA LYS A 69 -2.43 -22.75 -5.16
C LYS A 69 -3.84 -22.52 -4.62
N TYR A 70 -4.61 -21.66 -5.26
CA TYR A 70 -5.98 -21.32 -4.86
C TYR A 70 -6.87 -21.10 -6.08
N ASN A 71 -8.19 -21.12 -5.87
CA ASN A 71 -9.15 -20.77 -6.90
C ASN A 71 -9.55 -19.29 -6.75
N PRO A 72 -9.29 -18.43 -7.74
CA PRO A 72 -9.69 -17.02 -7.70
C PRO A 72 -11.21 -16.81 -7.63
N LYS A 73 -11.99 -17.80 -8.07
CA LYS A 73 -13.45 -17.74 -8.25
C LYS A 73 -13.90 -16.61 -9.18
N LEU A 74 -13.04 -16.16 -10.10
CA LEU A 74 -13.37 -15.08 -11.04
C LEU A 74 -13.80 -15.58 -12.41
N ALA A 75 -13.80 -16.89 -12.63
CA ALA A 75 -14.07 -17.49 -13.94
C ALA A 75 -15.51 -17.19 -14.44
N GLY A 76 -16.44 -16.86 -13.54
CA GLY A 76 -17.80 -16.39 -13.91
C GLY A 76 -17.87 -14.98 -14.49
N PHE A 77 -16.81 -14.18 -14.40
CA PHE A 77 -16.74 -12.86 -15.03
C PHE A 77 -16.14 -12.98 -16.43
N ASP A 78 -16.78 -12.34 -17.42
CA ASP A 78 -16.36 -12.34 -18.83
C ASP A 78 -15.01 -11.64 -19.08
N TRP A 79 -14.65 -10.68 -18.25
CA TRP A 79 -13.37 -9.97 -18.28
C TRP A 79 -12.21 -10.76 -17.63
N PHE A 80 -12.43 -11.97 -17.12
CA PHE A 80 -11.39 -12.80 -16.49
C PHE A 80 -11.24 -14.17 -17.18
N SER A 81 -10.05 -14.75 -17.04
CA SER A 81 -9.76 -16.10 -17.54
C SER A 81 -10.71 -17.16 -16.98
N VAL A 82 -11.01 -18.19 -17.77
CA VAL A 82 -11.72 -19.40 -17.31
C VAL A 82 -10.88 -20.24 -16.32
N SER A 83 -9.60 -19.90 -16.11
CA SER A 83 -8.75 -20.59 -15.15
C SER A 83 -9.32 -20.55 -13.74
N THR A 84 -9.48 -21.74 -13.16
CA THR A 84 -9.93 -21.94 -11.77
C THR A 84 -8.76 -22.11 -10.80
N SER A 85 -7.53 -21.82 -11.26
CA SER A 85 -6.31 -22.01 -10.48
C SER A 85 -5.34 -20.85 -10.67
N ALA A 86 -4.91 -20.25 -9.56
CA ALA A 86 -3.83 -19.29 -9.49
C ALA A 86 -2.86 -19.66 -8.37
N VAL A 87 -1.66 -19.09 -8.42
CA VAL A 87 -0.65 -19.24 -7.37
C VAL A 87 -0.36 -17.87 -6.78
N ASP A 88 -0.41 -17.77 -5.45
CA ASP A 88 0.07 -16.62 -4.71
C ASP A 88 1.21 -17.05 -3.78
N VAL A 89 2.23 -16.20 -3.65
CA VAL A 89 3.40 -16.46 -2.79
C VAL A 89 3.46 -15.52 -1.59
N PHE A 90 2.83 -14.35 -1.70
CA PHE A 90 3.14 -13.23 -0.81
C PHE A 90 1.98 -12.81 0.07
N LEU A 91 0.73 -12.98 -0.36
CA LEU A 91 -0.42 -12.29 0.24
C LEU A 91 -1.35 -13.26 0.97
N TYR A 92 -1.60 -14.45 0.41
CA TYR A 92 -2.59 -15.41 0.88
C TYR A 92 -2.38 -15.82 2.34
N TYR A 93 -1.16 -16.23 2.72
CA TYR A 93 -0.90 -16.62 4.10
C TYR A 93 -0.77 -15.41 5.02
N LYS A 94 -0.28 -14.27 4.51
CA LYS A 94 -0.18 -13.04 5.30
C LYS A 94 -1.54 -12.58 5.80
N GLN A 95 -2.59 -12.61 4.97
CA GLN A 95 -3.94 -12.23 5.41
C GLN A 95 -4.49 -13.13 6.53
N TRP A 96 -4.32 -14.45 6.42
CA TRP A 96 -4.87 -15.38 7.40
C TRP A 96 -4.09 -15.38 8.72
N ILE A 97 -2.77 -15.20 8.65
CA ILE A 97 -1.95 -15.03 9.84
C ILE A 97 -2.27 -13.70 10.52
N PHE A 98 -2.48 -12.62 9.76
CA PHE A 98 -2.92 -11.37 10.35
C PHE A 98 -4.33 -11.46 10.96
N PHE A 99 -5.24 -12.21 10.34
CA PHE A 99 -6.54 -12.52 10.94
C PHE A 99 -6.39 -13.28 12.28
N PHE A 100 -5.50 -14.26 12.36
CA PHE A 100 -5.20 -14.93 13.62
C PHE A 100 -4.64 -13.94 14.67
N VAL A 101 -3.73 -13.04 14.26
CA VAL A 101 -3.20 -11.97 15.13
C VAL A 101 -4.33 -11.05 15.62
N LEU A 102 -5.31 -10.72 14.77
CA LEU A 102 -6.52 -9.98 15.17
C LEU A 102 -7.27 -10.69 16.29
N LEU A 103 -7.49 -12.02 16.18
CA LEU A 103 -8.16 -12.79 17.23
C LEU A 103 -7.36 -12.79 18.54
N VAL A 104 -6.04 -12.89 18.46
CA VAL A 104 -5.15 -12.78 19.64
C VAL A 104 -5.26 -11.38 20.28
N MET A 105 -5.25 -10.31 19.49
CA MET A 105 -5.42 -8.95 20.00
C MET A 105 -6.76 -8.76 20.72
N LEU A 106 -7.86 -9.26 20.14
CA LEU A 106 -9.18 -9.22 20.76
C LEU A 106 -9.24 -10.02 22.06
N ALA A 107 -8.65 -11.23 22.08
CA ALA A 107 -8.58 -12.06 23.27
C ALA A 107 -7.80 -11.36 24.40
N CYS A 108 -6.65 -10.74 24.09
CA CYS A 108 -5.89 -9.95 25.04
C CYS A 108 -6.71 -8.78 25.62
N ILE A 109 -7.41 -8.01 24.76
CA ILE A 109 -8.27 -6.91 25.19
C ILE A 109 -9.40 -7.41 26.10
N ALA A 110 -10.06 -8.52 25.72
CA ALA A 110 -11.14 -9.12 26.49
C ALA A 110 -10.64 -9.61 27.87
N VAL A 111 -9.46 -10.24 27.93
CA VAL A 111 -8.83 -10.67 29.19
C VAL A 111 -8.50 -9.47 30.08
N THR A 112 -7.97 -8.38 29.52
CA THR A 112 -7.71 -7.15 30.27
C THR A 112 -9.01 -6.56 30.83
N ALA A 113 -10.06 -6.50 30.02
CA ALA A 113 -11.37 -6.00 30.44
C ALA A 113 -12.00 -6.86 31.54
N TYR A 114 -11.97 -8.19 31.39
CA TYR A 114 -12.53 -9.14 32.35
C TYR A 114 -11.81 -9.12 33.69
N LYS A 115 -10.48 -9.02 33.69
CA LYS A 115 -9.69 -8.99 34.93
C LYS A 115 -9.93 -7.73 35.77
N GLY A 116 -10.64 -6.72 35.27
CA GLY A 116 -11.18 -5.60 36.05
C GLY A 116 -10.16 -4.69 36.73
N LYS A 117 -8.84 -4.92 36.55
CA LYS A 117 -7.79 -4.19 37.28
C LYS A 117 -7.50 -2.79 36.71
N ARG A 118 -8.00 -2.46 35.51
CA ARG A 118 -7.78 -1.16 34.85
C ARG A 118 -8.94 -0.84 33.91
N GLN A 119 -9.39 0.41 33.90
CA GLN A 119 -10.30 0.90 32.87
C GLN A 119 -9.56 1.03 31.54
N LEU A 120 -10.18 0.52 30.48
CA LEU A 120 -9.70 0.65 29.10
C LEU A 120 -9.57 2.13 28.72
N LYS A 121 -8.47 2.49 28.05
CA LYS A 121 -8.24 3.87 27.64
C LYS A 121 -9.22 4.29 26.55
N PHE A 122 -9.63 5.55 26.59
CA PHE A 122 -10.44 6.15 25.54
C PHE A 122 -9.82 7.45 25.02
N SER A 123 -9.99 7.68 23.72
CA SER A 123 -9.62 8.92 23.03
C SER A 123 -10.65 9.21 21.95
N MET A 124 -10.99 10.48 21.75
CA MET A 124 -11.89 10.90 20.66
C MET A 124 -11.38 10.51 19.28
N LEU A 125 -10.06 10.28 19.12
CA LEU A 125 -9.45 9.75 17.90
C LEU A 125 -9.98 8.35 17.53
N LEU A 126 -10.48 7.57 18.49
CA LEU A 126 -10.93 6.20 18.25
C LEU A 126 -12.32 6.15 17.59
N ILE A 127 -13.12 7.22 17.69
CA ILE A 127 -14.45 7.28 17.09
C ILE A 127 -14.39 7.20 15.55
N PRO A 128 -13.67 8.10 14.84
CA PRO A 128 -13.65 8.06 13.38
C PRO A 128 -13.04 6.75 12.81
N ILE A 129 -12.00 6.21 13.43
CA ILE A 129 -11.43 4.92 13.00
C ILE A 129 -12.38 3.74 13.30
N GLY A 130 -13.16 3.81 14.38
CA GLY A 130 -14.24 2.86 14.66
C GLY A 130 -15.36 2.92 13.62
N ILE A 131 -15.74 4.13 13.19
CA ILE A 131 -16.71 4.34 12.09
C ILE A 131 -16.18 3.73 10.78
N TYR A 132 -14.91 3.97 10.44
CA TYR A 132 -14.26 3.33 9.29
C TYR A 132 -14.33 1.78 9.37
N GLY A 133 -14.01 1.20 10.53
CA GLY A 133 -14.10 -0.25 10.74
C GLY A 133 -15.53 -0.79 10.60
N LEU A 134 -16.50 -0.09 11.19
CA LEU A 134 -17.92 -0.44 11.08
C LEU A 134 -18.41 -0.40 9.63
N LEU A 135 -18.12 0.68 8.90
CA LEU A 135 -18.54 0.83 7.51
C LEU A 135 -17.83 -0.16 6.58
N SER A 136 -16.59 -0.52 6.86
CA SER A 136 -15.88 -1.61 6.15
C SER A 136 -16.60 -2.94 6.32
N LEU A 137 -17.05 -3.25 7.55
CA LEU A 137 -17.82 -4.45 7.84
C LEU A 137 -19.20 -4.43 7.18
N LEU A 138 -19.95 -3.34 7.32
CA LEU A 138 -21.29 -3.20 6.75
C LEU A 138 -21.26 -3.24 5.21
N SER A 139 -20.29 -2.58 4.58
CA SER A 139 -20.11 -2.62 3.12
C SER A 139 -19.84 -4.04 2.64
N THR A 140 -19.10 -4.84 3.41
CA THR A 140 -18.84 -6.24 3.07
C THR A 140 -20.06 -7.13 3.31
N LEU A 141 -20.75 -6.96 4.45
CA LEU A 141 -21.94 -7.75 4.81
C LEU A 141 -23.08 -7.57 3.79
N PHE A 142 -23.28 -6.34 3.32
CA PHE A 142 -24.35 -6.02 2.35
C PHE A 142 -23.89 -6.05 0.89
N SER A 143 -22.65 -6.47 0.62
CA SER A 143 -22.15 -6.62 -0.74
C SER A 143 -22.78 -7.83 -1.43
N LYS A 144 -23.10 -7.67 -2.73
CA LYS A 144 -23.46 -8.81 -3.62
C LYS A 144 -22.30 -9.81 -3.80
N TYR A 145 -21.08 -9.38 -3.49
CA TYR A 145 -19.83 -10.13 -3.66
C TYR A 145 -19.13 -10.37 -2.31
N SER A 146 -19.90 -10.45 -1.22
CA SER A 146 -19.41 -10.59 0.16
C SER A 146 -18.44 -11.76 0.36
N SER A 147 -18.59 -12.85 -0.41
CA SER A 147 -17.67 -13.99 -0.38
C SER A 147 -16.21 -13.60 -0.61
N TYR A 148 -15.93 -12.68 -1.55
CA TYR A 148 -14.58 -12.19 -1.82
C TYR A 148 -14.09 -11.29 -0.68
N GLY A 149 -14.99 -10.51 -0.08
CA GLY A 149 -14.65 -9.70 1.09
C GLY A 149 -14.31 -10.50 2.34
N TYR A 150 -14.68 -11.78 2.42
CA TYR A 150 -14.25 -12.69 3.49
C TYR A 150 -12.99 -13.47 3.15
N SER A 151 -12.82 -13.91 1.91
CA SER A 151 -11.69 -14.78 1.51
C SER A 151 -10.46 -14.02 1.00
N GLY A 152 -10.66 -12.77 0.60
CA GLY A 152 -9.74 -12.01 -0.25
C GLY A 152 -9.94 -12.32 -1.73
N ILE A 153 -9.58 -11.36 -2.59
CA ILE A 153 -9.65 -11.48 -4.07
C ILE A 153 -8.26 -11.61 -4.70
N TYR A 154 -8.22 -12.06 -5.96
CA TYR A 154 -7.03 -12.13 -6.81
C TYR A 154 -6.17 -10.86 -6.70
N GLU A 155 -4.88 -11.04 -6.36
CA GLU A 155 -3.85 -10.00 -6.21
C GLU A 155 -4.05 -8.94 -5.11
N GLN A 156 -5.12 -8.99 -4.29
CA GLN A 156 -5.29 -8.08 -3.15
C GLN A 156 -5.11 -8.80 -1.82
N PHE A 157 -5.97 -9.79 -1.52
CA PHE A 157 -6.03 -10.49 -0.23
C PHE A 157 -6.03 -9.55 0.98
N GLU A 158 -6.80 -8.46 0.92
CA GLU A 158 -7.00 -7.49 1.98
C GLU A 158 -8.47 -7.49 2.43
N ASN A 159 -8.91 -8.68 2.85
CA ASN A 159 -10.27 -8.95 3.26
C ASN A 159 -10.75 -8.08 4.45
N VAL A 160 -12.05 -8.14 4.76
CA VAL A 160 -12.67 -7.34 5.83
C VAL A 160 -12.01 -7.56 7.20
N PHE A 161 -11.50 -8.77 7.46
CA PHE A 161 -10.82 -9.07 8.72
C PHE A 161 -9.46 -8.38 8.81
N ALA A 162 -8.76 -8.19 7.69
CA ALA A 162 -7.57 -7.34 7.66
C ALA A 162 -7.93 -5.89 8.01
N LEU A 163 -8.98 -5.33 7.40
CA LEU A 163 -9.42 -3.96 7.67
C LEU A 163 -9.84 -3.76 9.14
N LEU A 164 -10.58 -4.70 9.73
CA LEU A 164 -10.91 -4.68 11.15
C LEU A 164 -9.67 -4.87 12.02
N GLY A 165 -8.74 -5.73 11.58
CA GLY A 165 -7.45 -5.95 12.22
C GLY A 165 -6.62 -4.68 12.35
N TYR A 166 -6.67 -3.81 11.35
CA TYR A 166 -6.01 -2.50 11.36
C TYR A 166 -6.57 -1.57 12.44
N VAL A 167 -7.90 -1.47 12.54
CA VAL A 167 -8.58 -0.66 13.56
C VAL A 167 -8.26 -1.19 14.96
N VAL A 168 -8.36 -2.50 15.15
CA VAL A 168 -8.04 -3.14 16.43
C VAL A 168 -6.55 -2.98 16.77
N LEU A 169 -5.65 -3.04 15.79
CA LEU A 169 -4.21 -2.85 16.01
C LEU A 169 -3.88 -1.44 16.50
N VAL A 170 -4.49 -0.39 15.93
CA VAL A 170 -4.34 0.99 16.43
C VAL A 170 -4.76 1.07 17.90
N TYR A 171 -5.92 0.53 18.22
CA TYR A 171 -6.44 0.53 19.59
C TYR A 171 -5.57 -0.31 20.55
N PHE A 172 -5.12 -1.48 20.10
CA PHE A 172 -4.27 -2.38 20.87
C PHE A 172 -2.95 -1.69 21.25
N VAL A 173 -2.28 -1.05 20.28
CA VAL A 173 -1.04 -0.31 20.55
C VAL A 173 -1.33 0.86 21.51
N PHE A 174 -2.43 1.59 21.31
CA PHE A 174 -2.85 2.68 22.19
C PHE A 174 -3.08 2.23 23.64
N GLU A 175 -3.74 1.08 23.83
CA GLU A 175 -4.03 0.51 25.15
C GLU A 175 -2.75 0.06 25.87
N TYR A 176 -1.90 -0.72 25.19
CA TYR A 176 -0.77 -1.39 25.84
C TYR A 176 0.54 -0.58 25.83
N VAL A 177 0.69 0.48 25.03
CA VAL A 177 1.87 1.36 25.17
C VAL A 177 1.61 2.38 26.28
N ASN A 178 2.43 2.36 27.33
CA ASN A 178 2.24 3.20 28.52
C ASN A 178 3.41 4.11 28.85
N ASN A 179 4.62 3.77 28.41
CA ASN A 179 5.83 4.48 28.83
C ASN A 179 6.89 4.53 27.73
N GLN A 180 7.99 5.23 28.02
CA GLN A 180 9.13 5.39 27.11
C GLN A 180 9.83 4.06 26.76
N LYS A 181 9.89 3.09 27.68
CA LYS A 181 10.52 1.78 27.45
C LYS A 181 9.74 1.02 26.38
N ASP A 182 8.41 0.97 26.48
CA ASP A 182 7.53 0.30 25.51
C ASP A 182 7.74 0.86 24.09
N VAL A 183 7.72 2.19 23.97
CA VAL A 183 7.94 2.89 22.70
C VAL A 183 9.29 2.53 22.08
N ARG A 184 10.36 2.57 22.88
CA ARG A 184 11.71 2.22 22.41
C ARG A 184 11.82 0.77 21.96
N VAL A 185 11.24 -0.16 22.73
CA VAL A 185 11.25 -1.59 22.38
C VAL A 185 10.56 -1.79 21.03
N LEU A 186 9.37 -1.23 20.84
CA LEU A 186 8.64 -1.37 19.57
C LEU A 186 9.37 -0.74 18.38
N LEU A 187 9.97 0.44 18.54
CA LEU A 187 10.77 1.07 17.48
C LEU A 187 12.03 0.27 17.13
N ASN A 188 12.68 -0.35 18.12
CA ASN A 188 13.83 -1.23 17.87
C ASN A 188 13.41 -2.52 17.17
N VAL A 189 12.29 -3.13 17.55
CA VAL A 189 11.75 -4.31 16.87
C VAL A 189 11.37 -3.98 15.42
N LEU A 190 10.72 -2.82 15.20
CA LEU A 190 10.44 -2.31 13.86
C LEU A 190 11.73 -2.10 13.05
N ALA A 191 12.78 -1.56 13.67
CA ALA A 191 14.07 -1.36 13.02
C ALA A 191 14.70 -2.70 12.58
N VAL A 192 14.63 -3.73 13.43
CA VAL A 192 15.14 -5.06 13.09
C VAL A 192 14.36 -5.67 11.91
N GLY A 193 13.03 -5.61 11.94
CA GLY A 193 12.20 -6.07 10.81
C GLY A 193 12.52 -5.33 9.50
N ALA A 194 12.62 -4.01 9.59
CA ALA A 194 12.97 -3.16 8.46
C ALA A 194 14.38 -3.42 7.92
N LEU A 195 15.35 -3.72 8.80
CA LEU A 195 16.70 -4.08 8.40
C LEU A 195 16.71 -5.39 7.60
N ILE A 196 15.96 -6.41 8.03
CA ILE A 196 15.87 -7.68 7.31
C ILE A 196 15.27 -7.46 5.91
N ILE A 197 14.17 -6.72 5.81
CA ILE A 197 13.56 -6.37 4.51
C ILE A 197 14.54 -5.58 3.64
N GLY A 198 15.22 -4.59 4.22
CA GLY A 198 16.20 -3.76 3.52
C GLY A 198 17.40 -4.57 3.02
N ILE A 199 17.86 -5.57 3.79
CA ILE A 199 18.92 -6.48 3.36
C ILE A 199 18.44 -7.33 2.17
N ILE A 200 17.24 -7.91 2.24
CA ILE A 200 16.66 -8.68 1.12
C ILE A 200 16.58 -7.81 -0.14
N GLY A 201 16.06 -6.59 -0.03
CA GLY A 201 15.97 -5.66 -1.17
C GLY A 201 17.33 -5.22 -1.70
N THR A 202 18.33 -5.06 -0.82
CA THR A 202 19.71 -4.78 -1.22
C THR A 202 20.29 -5.93 -2.05
N PHE A 203 20.13 -7.18 -1.60
CA PHE A 203 20.59 -8.35 -2.37
C PHE A 203 19.86 -8.49 -3.70
N GLN A 204 18.54 -8.26 -3.75
CA GLN A 204 17.80 -8.23 -5.01
C GLN A 204 18.31 -7.15 -5.97
N GLY A 205 18.60 -5.95 -5.47
CA GLY A 205 19.20 -4.86 -6.23
C GLY A 205 20.59 -5.20 -6.78
N LEU A 206 21.39 -5.94 -6.01
CA LEU A 206 22.69 -6.47 -6.43
C LEU A 206 22.59 -7.70 -7.35
N LYS A 207 21.38 -8.02 -7.86
CA LYS A 207 21.09 -9.19 -8.71
C LYS A 207 21.32 -10.54 -8.04
N LEU A 208 21.38 -10.56 -6.70
CA LEU A 208 21.54 -11.76 -5.86
C LEU A 208 20.20 -12.14 -5.21
N ASP A 209 19.17 -12.34 -6.04
CA ASP A 209 17.81 -12.63 -5.55
C ASP A 209 17.71 -14.05 -4.95
N PHE A 210 17.78 -14.14 -3.62
CA PHE A 210 17.69 -15.40 -2.88
C PHE A 210 16.43 -16.22 -3.22
N PHE A 211 15.29 -15.56 -3.48
CA PHE A 211 14.04 -16.27 -3.78
C PHE A 211 14.07 -17.01 -5.12
N ARG A 212 14.97 -16.62 -6.03
CA ARG A 212 15.19 -17.31 -7.31
C ARG A 212 16.16 -18.48 -7.20
N SER A 213 16.94 -18.57 -6.11
CA SER A 213 17.86 -19.68 -5.88
C SER A 213 17.13 -21.00 -5.66
N GLY A 214 17.78 -22.14 -5.91
CA GLY A 214 17.18 -23.46 -5.69
C GLY A 214 16.74 -23.70 -4.23
N LEU A 215 17.53 -23.20 -3.27
CA LEU A 215 17.19 -23.26 -1.85
C LEU A 215 16.02 -22.32 -1.51
N GLY A 216 16.03 -21.09 -2.02
CA GLY A 216 14.95 -20.12 -1.79
C GLY A 216 13.61 -20.60 -2.35
N LYS A 217 13.59 -21.12 -3.60
CA LYS A 217 12.38 -21.70 -4.20
C LYS A 217 11.87 -22.90 -3.39
N SER A 218 12.77 -23.76 -2.89
CA SER A 218 12.40 -24.91 -2.06
C SER A 218 11.76 -24.51 -0.72
N LEU A 219 12.22 -23.42 -0.11
CA LEU A 219 11.63 -22.89 1.13
C LEU A 219 10.26 -22.23 0.91
N ILE A 220 10.02 -21.68 -0.29
CA ILE A 220 8.77 -21.00 -0.64
C ILE A 220 7.72 -22.00 -1.15
N ALA A 221 8.15 -23.05 -1.85
CA ALA A 221 7.28 -24.09 -2.41
C ALA A 221 6.38 -24.74 -1.36
N SER A 222 5.29 -25.34 -1.83
CA SER A 222 4.34 -26.07 -1.00
C SER A 222 4.00 -27.43 -1.63
N SER A 223 3.23 -28.25 -0.93
CA SER A 223 2.77 -29.56 -1.45
C SER A 223 2.07 -29.44 -2.81
N ASP A 224 1.39 -28.31 -3.03
CA ASP A 224 0.54 -28.08 -4.21
C ASP A 224 1.25 -27.25 -5.29
N VAL A 225 2.45 -26.73 -4.99
CA VAL A 225 3.23 -25.84 -5.87
C VAL A 225 4.70 -26.24 -5.80
N SER A 226 5.18 -26.94 -6.82
CA SER A 226 6.58 -27.37 -6.89
C SER A 226 7.54 -26.17 -7.01
N ALA A 227 8.75 -26.32 -6.45
CA ALA A 227 9.79 -25.30 -6.54
C ALA A 227 10.17 -24.97 -8.00
N ALA A 228 10.11 -25.94 -8.91
CA ALA A 228 10.39 -25.74 -10.33
C ALA A 228 9.38 -24.79 -11.01
N ASN A 229 8.14 -24.78 -10.54
CA ASN A 229 7.05 -23.99 -11.10
C ASN A 229 6.99 -22.55 -10.54
N LEU A 230 7.84 -22.22 -9.56
CA LEU A 230 7.91 -20.86 -9.02
C LEU A 230 8.71 -19.95 -9.94
N ASN A 231 7.99 -19.00 -10.55
CA ASN A 231 8.55 -17.95 -11.40
C ASN A 231 8.21 -16.57 -10.83
N PHE A 232 9.21 -15.68 -10.80
CA PHE A 232 9.07 -14.31 -10.32
C PHE A 232 9.11 -13.36 -11.51
N SER A 233 8.04 -12.57 -11.68
CA SER A 233 7.77 -11.77 -12.89
C SER A 233 8.65 -10.53 -13.05
N PHE A 234 9.20 -9.99 -11.97
CA PHE A 234 10.02 -8.78 -12.05
C PHE A 234 11.39 -9.05 -12.70
N ALA A 235 11.98 -8.04 -13.32
CA ALA A 235 13.33 -8.15 -13.89
C ALA A 235 14.39 -8.40 -12.81
N ILE A 236 15.49 -9.08 -13.17
CA ILE A 236 16.65 -9.26 -12.28
C ILE A 236 17.22 -7.88 -11.93
N GLY A 237 17.49 -7.66 -10.63
CA GLY A 237 17.90 -6.35 -10.12
C GLY A 237 16.76 -5.48 -9.60
N ARG A 238 15.49 -5.87 -9.82
CA ARG A 238 14.33 -5.12 -9.32
C ARG A 238 13.88 -5.65 -7.96
N ALA A 239 13.93 -4.78 -6.94
CA ALA A 239 13.56 -5.17 -5.58
C ALA A 239 12.04 -5.20 -5.38
N TYR A 240 11.50 -6.36 -5.02
CA TYR A 240 10.10 -6.57 -4.59
C TYR A 240 10.01 -7.11 -3.15
N THR A 241 11.15 -7.60 -2.63
CA THR A 241 11.35 -8.17 -1.30
C THR A 241 10.26 -9.19 -0.94
N THR A 242 9.88 -9.30 0.33
CA THR A 242 8.70 -10.06 0.77
C THR A 242 7.41 -9.26 0.60
N LEU A 243 7.47 -8.04 0.05
CA LEU A 243 6.39 -7.07 -0.01
C LEU A 243 5.55 -7.16 -1.29
N TYR A 244 5.64 -8.27 -2.03
CA TYR A 244 4.86 -8.63 -3.23
C TYR A 244 5.18 -7.79 -4.49
N ASN A 245 5.29 -6.47 -4.37
CA ASN A 245 5.47 -5.58 -5.52
C ASN A 245 6.48 -4.46 -5.19
N PRO A 246 7.35 -4.04 -6.13
CA PRO A 246 8.26 -2.90 -5.95
C PRO A 246 7.58 -1.60 -5.49
N ASN A 247 6.33 -1.38 -5.88
CA ASN A 247 5.53 -0.25 -5.40
C ASN A 247 5.35 -0.28 -3.87
N TYR A 248 5.06 -1.44 -3.29
CA TYR A 248 4.91 -1.60 -1.84
C TYR A 248 6.24 -1.55 -1.09
N VAL A 249 7.36 -1.93 -1.73
CA VAL A 249 8.72 -1.62 -1.20
C VAL A 249 8.87 -0.11 -1.07
N GLY A 250 8.48 0.62 -2.10
CA GLY A 250 8.42 2.07 -2.10
C GLY A 250 7.60 2.66 -0.94
N VAL A 251 6.35 2.20 -0.76
CA VAL A 251 5.46 2.64 0.33
C VAL A 251 6.05 2.32 1.72
N TYR A 252 6.66 1.13 1.88
CA TYR A 252 7.32 0.75 3.12
C TYR A 252 8.52 1.67 3.43
N CYS A 253 9.32 2.00 2.41
CA CYS A 253 10.44 2.91 2.52
C CYS A 253 9.99 4.36 2.83
N THR A 254 8.93 4.87 2.21
CA THR A 254 8.42 6.23 2.49
C THR A 254 7.86 6.37 3.90
N LEU A 255 7.41 5.27 4.53
CA LEU A 255 7.03 5.24 5.94
C LEU A 255 8.26 5.22 6.86
N LEU A 256 9.22 4.32 6.64
CA LEU A 256 10.25 4.00 7.63
C LEU A 256 11.54 4.81 7.51
N ILE A 257 11.95 5.22 6.31
CA ILE A 257 13.14 6.05 6.13
C ILE A 257 13.03 7.35 6.94
N PRO A 258 11.90 8.11 6.88
CA PRO A 258 11.71 9.28 7.71
C PRO A 258 11.84 9.01 9.21
N ILE A 259 11.21 7.94 9.70
CA ILE A 259 11.23 7.56 11.12
C ILE A 259 12.67 7.36 11.59
N PHE A 260 13.42 6.48 10.91
CA PHE A 260 14.76 6.13 11.36
C PHE A 260 15.77 7.26 11.09
N THR A 261 15.57 8.06 10.04
CA THR A 261 16.37 9.27 9.80
C THR A 261 16.25 10.25 10.97
N VAL A 262 15.05 10.47 11.48
CA VAL A 262 14.83 11.33 12.65
C VAL A 262 15.43 10.71 13.91
N LEU A 263 15.38 9.39 14.09
CA LEU A 263 15.85 8.72 15.30
C LEU A 263 17.38 8.57 15.40
N VAL A 264 18.11 8.46 14.29
CA VAL A 264 19.58 8.35 14.26
C VAL A 264 20.31 9.36 15.17
N PRO A 265 20.05 10.68 15.09
CA PRO A 265 20.72 11.67 15.94
C PRO A 265 20.34 11.60 17.42
N PHE A 266 19.26 10.88 17.76
CA PHE A 266 18.72 10.73 19.11
C PHE A 266 18.94 9.33 19.72
N ALA A 267 19.61 8.44 19.01
CA ALA A 267 19.92 7.09 19.50
C ALA A 267 20.68 7.13 20.84
N ARG A 268 20.28 6.29 21.79
CA ARG A 268 20.84 6.27 23.16
C ARG A 268 22.29 5.81 23.19
N ASN A 269 22.63 4.82 22.37
CA ASN A 269 23.94 4.20 22.33
C ASN A 269 24.35 3.90 20.88
N ILE A 270 25.62 3.51 20.71
CA ILE A 270 26.17 3.23 19.39
C ILE A 270 25.46 2.07 18.68
N LYS A 271 24.98 1.06 19.42
CA LYS A 271 24.27 -0.10 18.84
C LYS A 271 22.96 0.32 18.19
N GLU A 272 22.16 1.13 18.89
CA GLU A 272 20.90 1.70 18.39
C GLU A 272 21.17 2.63 17.19
N ARG A 273 22.24 3.44 17.26
CA ARG A 273 22.63 4.31 16.15
C ARG A 273 23.02 3.53 14.90
N VAL A 274 23.85 2.50 15.06
CA VAL A 274 24.28 1.62 13.96
C VAL A 274 23.07 0.91 13.36
N LEU A 275 22.18 0.35 14.20
CA LEU A 275 20.95 -0.28 13.73
C LEU A 275 20.11 0.67 12.88
N TYR A 276 19.79 1.87 13.39
CA TYR A 276 18.96 2.84 12.67
C TYR A 276 19.62 3.32 11.38
N LEU A 277 20.94 3.55 11.40
CA LEU A 277 21.69 3.94 10.20
C LEU A 277 21.68 2.82 9.15
N SER A 278 21.88 1.57 9.55
CA SER A 278 21.80 0.41 8.66
C SER A 278 20.41 0.25 8.05
N VAL A 279 19.34 0.50 8.80
CA VAL A 279 17.97 0.50 8.25
C VAL A 279 17.84 1.58 7.17
N VAL A 280 18.23 2.82 7.45
CA VAL A 280 18.13 3.92 6.47
C VAL A 280 18.90 3.58 5.19
N ILE A 281 20.15 3.11 5.31
CA ILE A 281 20.99 2.78 4.15
C ILE A 281 20.37 1.65 3.33
N THR A 282 20.01 0.53 3.97
CA THR A 282 19.48 -0.64 3.26
C THR A 282 18.11 -0.39 2.63
N LEU A 283 17.24 0.40 3.28
CA LEU A 283 15.97 0.81 2.70
C LEU A 283 16.13 1.80 1.54
N LEU A 284 17.09 2.73 1.60
CA LEU A 284 17.41 3.61 0.46
C LEU A 284 17.86 2.78 -0.74
N ILE A 285 18.79 1.83 -0.56
CA ILE A 285 19.23 0.94 -1.63
C ILE A 285 18.04 0.15 -2.20
N SER A 286 17.21 -0.44 -1.32
CA SER A 286 16.02 -1.20 -1.73
C SER A 286 15.02 -0.36 -2.51
N MET A 287 14.83 0.90 -2.13
CA MET A 287 13.92 1.83 -2.79
C MET A 287 14.39 2.20 -4.20
N PHE A 288 15.69 2.46 -4.37
CA PHE A 288 16.28 2.66 -5.69
C PHE A 288 16.21 1.37 -6.54
N ALA A 289 16.48 0.21 -5.95
CA ALA A 289 16.35 -1.07 -6.65
C ALA A 289 14.88 -1.39 -7.03
N ALA A 290 13.90 -0.90 -6.27
CA ALA A 290 12.49 -1.05 -6.61
C ALA A 290 12.04 -0.18 -7.80
N GLN A 291 12.83 0.85 -8.15
CA GLN A 291 12.53 1.83 -9.19
C GLN A 291 11.17 2.54 -8.99
N PHE A 292 10.77 2.75 -7.73
CA PHE A 292 9.51 3.41 -7.38
C PHE A 292 9.66 4.93 -7.41
N LYS A 293 9.38 5.53 -8.59
CA LYS A 293 9.56 6.95 -8.90
C LYS A 293 8.80 7.89 -7.96
N ALA A 294 7.51 7.63 -7.72
CA ALA A 294 6.65 8.48 -6.88
C ALA A 294 7.10 8.50 -5.40
N GLY A 295 7.80 7.47 -4.94
CA GLY A 295 8.33 7.43 -3.58
C GLY A 295 9.45 8.43 -3.35
N ILE A 296 10.29 8.67 -4.37
CA ILE A 296 11.39 9.65 -4.25
C ILE A 296 10.82 11.05 -4.07
N VAL A 297 9.80 11.40 -4.85
CA VAL A 297 9.06 12.67 -4.72
C VAL A 297 8.42 12.78 -3.33
N SER A 298 7.81 11.69 -2.86
CA SER A 298 7.21 11.63 -1.51
C SER A 298 8.26 11.85 -0.41
N LEU A 299 9.43 11.22 -0.50
CA LEU A 299 10.52 11.42 0.46
C LEU A 299 11.08 12.85 0.44
N ALA A 300 11.19 13.47 -0.74
CA ALA A 300 11.64 14.86 -0.85
C ALA A 300 10.67 15.80 -0.10
N PHE A 301 9.36 15.63 -0.30
CA PHE A 301 8.36 16.41 0.43
C PHE A 301 8.39 16.15 1.94
N VAL A 302 8.50 14.89 2.37
CA VAL A 302 8.65 14.55 3.80
C VAL A 302 9.95 15.12 4.38
N GLY A 303 11.03 15.19 3.59
CA GLY A 303 12.28 15.84 3.96
C GLY A 303 12.09 17.31 4.34
N LEU A 304 11.28 18.06 3.58
CA LEU A 304 10.94 19.45 3.92
C LEU A 304 10.18 19.54 5.25
N ILE A 305 9.30 18.59 5.53
CA ILE A 305 8.56 18.51 6.80
C ILE A 305 9.52 18.19 7.96
N ILE A 306 10.45 17.25 7.78
CA ILE A 306 11.50 16.94 8.76
C ILE A 306 12.31 18.19 9.06
N LEU A 307 12.75 18.93 8.03
CA LEU A 307 13.50 20.18 8.19
C LEU A 307 12.69 21.21 8.98
N PHE A 308 11.39 21.37 8.69
CA PHE A 308 10.54 22.29 9.43
C PHE A 308 10.47 21.96 10.94
N PHE A 309 10.20 20.70 11.29
CA PHE A 309 10.09 20.31 12.70
C PHE A 309 11.44 20.30 13.42
N LEU A 310 12.48 19.76 12.78
CA LEU A 310 13.80 19.63 13.37
C LEU A 310 14.71 20.84 13.14
N ARG A 311 14.22 21.96 12.58
CA ARG A 311 15.03 23.15 12.22
C ARG A 311 16.04 23.57 13.28
N LYS A 312 15.64 23.56 14.56
CA LYS A 312 16.51 23.95 15.68
C LYS A 312 17.65 22.94 15.89
N GLU A 313 17.37 21.66 15.73
CA GLU A 313 18.36 20.58 15.88
C GLU A 313 19.26 20.47 14.64
N VAL A 314 18.70 20.71 13.44
CA VAL A 314 19.45 20.76 12.18
C VAL A 314 20.48 21.89 12.21
N VAL A 315 20.10 23.09 12.67
CA VAL A 315 21.04 24.22 12.79
C VAL A 315 22.16 23.91 13.78
N LYS A 316 21.87 23.25 14.92
CA LYS A 316 22.91 22.86 15.89
C LYS A 316 23.90 21.82 15.33
N LYS A 317 23.44 20.94 14.44
CA LYS A 317 24.21 19.80 13.91
C LYS A 317 24.44 19.90 12.40
N TRP A 318 24.48 21.12 11.85
CA TRP A 318 24.50 21.36 10.40
C TRP A 318 25.71 20.71 9.72
N PHE A 319 26.86 20.65 10.41
CA PHE A 319 28.08 20.02 9.92
C PHE A 319 27.98 18.48 9.76
N ILE A 320 26.98 17.83 10.37
CA ILE A 320 26.67 16.40 10.17
C ILE A 320 25.57 16.25 9.13
N VAL A 321 24.53 17.10 9.22
CA VAL A 321 23.35 17.03 8.34
C VAL A 321 23.74 17.36 6.90
N LEU A 322 24.56 18.39 6.67
CA LEU A 322 24.94 18.83 5.33
C LEU A 322 25.69 17.73 4.55
N PRO A 323 26.77 17.10 5.07
CA PRO A 323 27.40 15.96 4.39
C PRO A 323 26.45 14.78 4.14
N ALA A 324 25.54 14.48 5.06
CA ALA A 324 24.56 13.40 4.87
C ALA A 324 23.60 13.70 3.71
N VAL A 325 23.08 14.92 3.63
CA VAL A 325 22.21 15.38 2.53
C VAL A 325 22.97 15.35 1.21
N VAL A 326 24.21 15.86 1.18
CA VAL A 326 25.08 15.81 -0.01
C VAL A 326 25.32 14.35 -0.43
N GLY A 327 25.57 13.44 0.51
CA GLY A 327 25.75 12.01 0.22
C GLY A 327 24.53 11.37 -0.42
N VAL A 328 23.32 11.69 0.05
CA VAL A 328 22.07 11.21 -0.56
C VAL A 328 21.87 11.79 -1.96
N ILE A 329 22.19 13.07 -2.17
CA ILE A 329 22.14 13.70 -3.50
C ILE A 329 23.13 13.04 -4.46
N VAL A 330 24.37 12.81 -4.03
CA VAL A 330 25.39 12.12 -4.84
C VAL A 330 24.93 10.69 -5.16
N LEU A 331 24.40 9.95 -4.19
CA LEU A 331 23.84 8.62 -4.41
C LEU A 331 22.71 8.66 -5.45
N TYR A 332 21.78 9.61 -5.33
CA TYR A 332 20.72 9.82 -6.31
C TYR A 332 21.29 10.08 -7.71
N LEU A 333 22.26 11.00 -7.84
CA LEU A 333 22.86 11.34 -9.14
C LEU A 333 23.58 10.15 -9.77
N VAL A 334 24.31 9.36 -8.99
CA VAL A 334 24.98 8.14 -9.46
C VAL A 334 23.94 7.14 -9.94
N VAL A 335 22.92 6.85 -9.13
CA VAL A 335 21.86 5.90 -9.48
C VAL A 335 21.09 6.36 -10.73
N ASP A 336 20.74 7.64 -10.82
CA ASP A 336 20.02 8.19 -11.96
C ASP A 336 20.85 8.10 -13.25
N THR A 337 22.13 8.45 -13.19
CA THR A 337 23.06 8.34 -14.33
C THR A 337 23.20 6.89 -14.80
N VAL A 338 23.38 5.94 -13.87
CA VAL A 338 23.48 4.50 -14.19
C VAL A 338 22.20 3.95 -14.80
N ASN A 339 21.03 4.51 -14.45
CA ASN A 339 19.74 4.12 -15.00
C ASN A 339 19.32 4.98 -16.21
N GLY A 340 20.23 5.71 -16.87
CA GLY A 340 19.93 6.48 -18.07
C GLY A 340 18.97 7.66 -17.84
N HIS A 341 19.09 8.32 -16.68
CA HIS A 341 18.30 9.49 -16.27
C HIS A 341 16.78 9.27 -16.12
N VAL A 342 16.37 8.02 -15.92
CA VAL A 342 14.96 7.65 -15.78
C VAL A 342 14.28 8.33 -14.60
N TYR A 343 14.96 8.56 -13.48
CA TYR A 343 14.36 9.21 -12.31
C TYR A 343 14.21 10.70 -12.54
N SER A 344 15.22 11.37 -13.08
CA SER A 344 15.15 12.79 -13.42
C SER A 344 14.03 13.07 -14.44
N LYS A 345 13.88 12.22 -15.46
CA LYS A 345 12.74 12.29 -16.39
C LYS A 345 11.40 12.14 -15.67
N SER A 346 11.30 11.19 -14.74
CA SER A 346 10.07 10.92 -13.99
C SER A 346 9.70 12.06 -13.04
N ILE A 347 10.68 12.71 -12.41
CA ILE A 347 10.44 13.91 -11.59
C ILE A 347 9.92 15.04 -12.49
N LYS A 348 10.55 15.27 -13.64
CA LYS A 348 10.10 16.28 -14.60
C LYS A 348 8.65 16.02 -15.06
N GLU A 349 8.35 14.77 -15.41
CA GLU A 349 6.99 14.33 -15.78
C GLU A 349 5.99 14.53 -14.63
N ALA A 350 6.37 14.27 -13.38
CA ALA A 350 5.48 14.49 -12.22
C ALA A 350 5.07 15.97 -12.02
N PHE A 351 5.87 16.92 -12.53
CA PHE A 351 5.55 18.35 -12.51
C PHE A 351 4.98 18.87 -13.84
N THR A 352 4.89 18.03 -14.86
CA THR A 352 4.39 18.42 -16.19
C THR A 352 3.03 17.76 -16.42
N ILE A 353 1.95 18.52 -16.23
CA ILE A 353 0.59 18.05 -16.48
C ILE A 353 0.25 18.39 -17.94
N ASN A 354 0.41 17.42 -18.84
CA ASN A 354 0.05 17.56 -20.25
C ASN A 354 -1.27 16.85 -20.51
N LYS A 355 -2.11 17.44 -21.37
CA LYS A 355 -3.29 16.75 -21.90
C LYS A 355 -2.79 15.58 -22.76
N THR A 356 -3.31 14.38 -22.55
CA THR A 356 -3.05 13.22 -23.39
C THR A 356 -3.61 13.49 -24.79
N ALA A 357 -2.85 13.12 -25.82
CA ALA A 357 -3.28 13.29 -27.20
C ALA A 357 -4.52 12.42 -27.44
N GLU A 358 -5.53 12.99 -28.10
CA GLU A 358 -6.73 12.22 -28.47
C GLU A 358 -6.34 11.13 -29.46
N ALA A 359 -6.67 9.89 -29.12
CA ALA A 359 -6.47 8.76 -30.02
C ALA A 359 -7.41 8.89 -31.21
N ALA A 360 -6.94 8.49 -32.40
CA ALA A 360 -7.75 8.54 -33.61
C ALA A 360 -9.02 7.68 -33.45
N LEU A 361 -8.88 6.44 -32.98
CA LEU A 361 -10.00 5.63 -32.50
C LEU A 361 -10.26 5.93 -31.02
N SER A 362 -11.37 6.61 -30.71
CA SER A 362 -11.71 7.00 -29.34
C SER A 362 -12.70 6.05 -28.67
N GLU A 363 -13.55 5.36 -29.44
CA GLU A 363 -14.65 4.57 -28.91
C GLU A 363 -15.04 3.42 -29.85
N ILE A 364 -15.45 2.30 -29.25
CA ILE A 364 -16.21 1.22 -29.88
C ILE A 364 -17.26 0.80 -28.85
N GLU A 365 -18.52 0.70 -29.26
CA GLU A 365 -19.59 0.13 -28.47
C GLU A 365 -20.25 -1.03 -29.23
N THR A 366 -20.34 -2.18 -28.57
CA THR A 366 -21.09 -3.32 -29.12
C THR A 366 -22.53 -3.26 -28.64
N LYS A 367 -23.48 -3.07 -29.56
CA LYS A 367 -24.91 -3.03 -29.25
C LYS A 367 -25.63 -4.26 -29.81
N LYS A 368 -26.95 -4.30 -29.61
CA LYS A 368 -27.78 -5.38 -30.12
C LYS A 368 -27.68 -5.50 -31.63
N ASP A 369 -27.92 -4.42 -32.36
CA ASP A 369 -28.10 -4.46 -33.82
C ASP A 369 -26.93 -3.85 -34.61
N GLU A 370 -26.01 -3.16 -33.93
CA GLU A 370 -24.88 -2.45 -34.54
C GLU A 370 -23.60 -2.52 -33.68
N ILE A 371 -22.45 -2.35 -34.32
CA ILE A 371 -21.20 -1.94 -33.68
C ILE A 371 -21.01 -0.47 -34.01
N GLN A 372 -21.00 0.37 -32.98
CA GLN A 372 -20.72 1.80 -33.13
C GLN A 372 -19.25 2.05 -32.85
N PHE A 373 -18.58 2.88 -33.65
CA PHE A 373 -17.21 3.30 -33.35
C PHE A 373 -16.98 4.76 -33.74
N THR A 374 -16.14 5.46 -32.99
CA THR A 374 -15.79 6.86 -33.25
C THR A 374 -14.32 6.95 -33.65
N TYR A 375 -14.09 7.42 -34.87
CA TYR A 375 -12.75 7.62 -35.45
C TYR A 375 -12.59 9.07 -35.91
N GLN A 376 -11.54 9.76 -35.46
CA GLN A 376 -11.25 11.16 -35.77
C GLN A 376 -12.47 12.08 -35.59
N ASN A 377 -13.18 11.93 -34.46
CA ASN A 377 -14.41 12.65 -34.12
C ASN A 377 -15.63 12.40 -35.02
N GLN A 378 -15.55 11.43 -35.93
CA GLN A 378 -16.69 10.95 -36.71
C GLN A 378 -17.15 9.58 -36.18
N THR A 379 -18.45 9.48 -35.87
CA THR A 379 -19.05 8.22 -35.44
C THR A 379 -19.63 7.47 -36.63
N TYR A 380 -19.38 6.17 -36.66
CA TYR A 380 -19.87 5.21 -37.64
C TYR A 380 -20.67 4.10 -36.94
N SER A 381 -21.66 3.55 -37.64
CA SER A 381 -22.44 2.38 -37.22
C SER A 381 -22.30 1.30 -38.27
N LEU A 382 -21.75 0.16 -37.86
CA LEU A 382 -21.61 -1.06 -38.65
C LEU A 382 -22.73 -2.04 -38.28
N THR A 383 -23.52 -2.43 -39.28
CA THR A 383 -24.57 -3.44 -39.16
C THR A 383 -24.23 -4.64 -40.04
N VAL A 384 -24.57 -5.83 -39.55
CA VAL A 384 -24.31 -7.11 -40.21
C VAL A 384 -25.45 -8.06 -39.89
N ASP A 385 -26.03 -8.68 -40.90
CA ASP A 385 -27.00 -9.75 -40.74
C ASP A 385 -26.26 -11.06 -40.48
N ALA A 386 -26.74 -11.84 -39.52
CA ALA A 386 -26.17 -13.14 -39.17
C ALA A 386 -27.28 -14.20 -39.14
N GLN A 387 -27.05 -15.30 -39.84
CA GLN A 387 -27.91 -16.49 -39.78
C GLN A 387 -27.14 -17.62 -39.12
N THR A 388 -27.73 -18.27 -38.13
CA THR A 388 -27.15 -19.43 -37.44
C THR A 388 -27.82 -20.71 -37.93
N ALA A 389 -27.04 -21.61 -38.51
CA ALA A 389 -27.50 -22.93 -38.93
C ALA A 389 -27.74 -23.85 -37.71
N GLU A 390 -28.44 -24.97 -37.91
CA GLU A 390 -28.74 -25.95 -36.85
C GLU A 390 -27.48 -26.56 -36.23
N ASP A 391 -26.38 -26.63 -36.98
CA ASP A 391 -25.07 -27.10 -36.51
C ASP A 391 -24.26 -26.04 -35.74
N GLY A 392 -24.81 -24.83 -35.57
CA GLY A 392 -24.18 -23.71 -34.88
C GLY A 392 -23.30 -22.82 -35.76
N THR A 393 -23.15 -23.13 -37.05
CA THR A 393 -22.38 -22.31 -38.00
C THR A 393 -23.08 -20.97 -38.24
N ILE A 394 -22.33 -19.86 -38.20
CA ILE A 394 -22.87 -18.52 -38.46
C ILE A 394 -22.43 -18.07 -39.85
N SER A 395 -23.39 -17.65 -40.69
CA SER A 395 -23.12 -16.99 -41.97
C SER A 395 -23.48 -15.50 -41.88
N TYR A 396 -22.58 -14.64 -42.33
CA TYR A 396 -22.79 -13.20 -42.33
C TYR A 396 -23.20 -12.69 -43.71
N SER A 397 -24.03 -11.64 -43.75
CA SER A 397 -24.47 -10.98 -44.98
C SER A 397 -24.86 -9.53 -44.72
N ASN A 398 -25.12 -8.77 -45.79
CA ASN A 398 -25.65 -7.41 -45.73
C ASN A 398 -24.85 -6.44 -44.84
N TYR A 399 -23.53 -6.48 -44.93
CA TYR A 399 -22.67 -5.49 -44.28
C TYR A 399 -23.04 -4.07 -44.72
N ALA A 400 -23.34 -3.20 -43.77
CA ALA A 400 -23.61 -1.79 -44.04
C ALA A 400 -22.97 -0.89 -42.99
N LEU A 401 -22.28 0.14 -43.47
CA LEU A 401 -21.64 1.16 -42.64
C LEU A 401 -22.32 2.51 -42.88
N THR A 402 -22.74 3.17 -41.81
CA THR A 402 -23.41 4.48 -41.87
C THR A 402 -22.74 5.47 -40.92
N LYS A 403 -22.53 6.71 -41.36
CA LYS A 403 -22.10 7.82 -40.50
C LYS A 403 -23.23 8.27 -39.58
N LYS A 404 -22.90 8.98 -38.51
CA LYS A 404 -23.87 9.57 -37.57
C LYS A 404 -24.93 10.46 -38.23
N ASP A 405 -24.61 11.11 -39.35
CA ASP A 405 -25.54 11.95 -40.11
C ASP A 405 -26.48 11.16 -41.05
N GLY A 406 -26.36 9.82 -41.07
CA GLY A 406 -27.14 8.93 -41.93
C GLY A 406 -26.49 8.64 -43.28
N THR A 407 -25.33 9.22 -43.59
CA THR A 407 -24.61 8.97 -44.85
C THR A 407 -24.09 7.54 -44.89
N LYS A 408 -24.47 6.77 -45.92
CA LYS A 408 -23.96 5.42 -46.15
C LYS A 408 -22.55 5.48 -46.71
N VAL A 409 -21.65 4.66 -46.15
CA VAL A 409 -20.30 4.44 -46.66
C VAL A 409 -20.30 3.17 -47.48
N GLN A 410 -19.81 3.24 -48.72
CA GLN A 410 -19.72 2.07 -49.59
C GLN A 410 -18.66 1.11 -49.05
N ILE A 411 -19.00 -0.18 -48.98
CA ILE A 411 -18.10 -1.27 -48.61
C ILE A 411 -17.73 -2.00 -49.89
N ASN A 412 -16.45 -2.08 -50.20
CA ASN A 412 -15.90 -2.78 -51.35
C ASN A 412 -15.19 -4.05 -50.89
N GLN A 413 -15.04 -5.02 -51.78
CA GLN A 413 -14.31 -6.26 -51.51
C GLN A 413 -13.09 -6.36 -52.43
N ALA A 414 -11.94 -6.73 -51.88
CA ALA A 414 -10.72 -6.98 -52.65
C ALA A 414 -10.79 -8.33 -53.36
N GLU A 415 -10.48 -8.36 -54.67
CA GLU A 415 -10.63 -9.55 -55.53
C GLU A 415 -9.66 -10.69 -55.17
N ASP A 416 -8.48 -10.36 -54.65
CA ASP A 416 -7.36 -11.28 -54.42
C ASP A 416 -7.39 -11.95 -53.03
N THR A 417 -7.93 -11.26 -52.05
CA THR A 417 -7.83 -11.57 -50.62
C THR A 417 -9.19 -11.72 -49.96
N GLY A 418 -10.26 -11.20 -50.58
CA GLY A 418 -11.62 -11.28 -50.08
C GLY A 418 -11.94 -10.36 -48.89
N TYR A 419 -10.99 -9.54 -48.41
CA TYR A 419 -11.28 -8.57 -47.35
C TYR A 419 -12.16 -7.43 -47.87
N MET A 420 -12.96 -6.88 -46.97
CA MET A 420 -13.80 -5.71 -47.17
C MET A 420 -13.07 -4.45 -46.74
N TYR A 421 -13.17 -3.37 -47.52
CA TYR A 421 -12.62 -2.05 -47.21
C TYR A 421 -13.66 -0.96 -47.45
N PHE A 422 -13.45 0.20 -46.82
CA PHE A 422 -14.46 1.26 -46.75
C PHE A 422 -14.09 2.42 -47.67
N ALA A 423 -15.02 2.84 -48.53
CA ALA A 423 -14.85 3.99 -49.43
C ALA A 423 -15.08 5.32 -48.68
N ASP A 424 -14.24 5.58 -47.70
CA ASP A 424 -14.18 6.82 -46.92
C ASP A 424 -12.70 7.15 -46.70
N GLU A 425 -12.28 8.36 -47.06
CA GLU A 425 -10.89 8.80 -46.90
C GLU A 425 -10.41 8.73 -45.44
N ASN A 426 -11.31 8.90 -44.46
CA ASN A 426 -11.00 8.78 -43.04
C ASN A 426 -10.71 7.33 -42.61
N LEU A 427 -11.17 6.34 -43.37
CA LEU A 427 -11.08 4.91 -43.02
C LEU A 427 -10.04 4.18 -43.87
N GLY A 428 -9.08 4.88 -44.48
CA GLY A 428 -8.12 4.27 -45.43
C GLY A 428 -7.24 3.15 -44.87
N THR A 429 -7.12 3.02 -43.55
CA THR A 429 -6.39 1.93 -42.86
C THR A 429 -7.30 0.80 -42.38
N PHE A 430 -8.61 0.92 -42.59
CA PHE A 430 -9.60 -0.01 -42.08
C PHE A 430 -9.88 -1.09 -43.11
N TYR A 431 -9.95 -2.32 -42.64
CA TYR A 431 -10.46 -3.44 -43.43
C TYR A 431 -11.10 -4.48 -42.51
N MET A 432 -11.93 -5.32 -43.09
CA MET A 432 -12.68 -6.34 -42.36
C MET A 432 -12.66 -7.66 -43.12
N PHE A 433 -12.58 -8.77 -42.41
CA PHE A 433 -12.68 -10.09 -43.04
C PHE A 433 -13.36 -11.05 -42.07
N GLU A 434 -14.13 -11.99 -42.62
CA GLU A 434 -14.68 -13.07 -41.83
C GLU A 434 -13.58 -14.07 -41.44
N THR A 435 -13.63 -14.55 -40.21
CA THR A 435 -12.63 -15.49 -39.69
C THR A 435 -13.24 -16.38 -38.62
N ASP A 436 -12.52 -17.42 -38.26
CA ASP A 436 -12.86 -18.27 -37.14
C ASP A 436 -12.34 -17.63 -35.85
N VAL A 437 -13.23 -17.53 -34.85
CA VAL A 437 -12.97 -16.84 -33.59
C VAL A 437 -13.05 -17.85 -32.46
N ASP A 438 -11.91 -18.10 -31.81
CA ASP A 438 -11.81 -19.01 -30.68
C ASP A 438 -12.26 -18.36 -29.38
N PHE A 439 -13.14 -19.03 -28.65
CA PHE A 439 -13.60 -18.60 -27.34
C PHE A 439 -13.38 -19.67 -26.28
N ASN A 440 -13.14 -19.21 -25.05
CA ASN A 440 -13.03 -20.01 -23.85
C ASN A 440 -14.29 -19.83 -22.99
N TYR A 441 -14.90 -20.93 -22.58
CA TYR A 441 -16.09 -20.96 -21.73
C TYR A 441 -15.90 -21.90 -20.54
N ILE A 442 -16.85 -21.83 -19.60
CA ILE A 442 -17.02 -22.82 -18.55
C ILE A 442 -18.27 -23.61 -18.87
N GLU A 443 -18.11 -24.90 -19.13
CA GLU A 443 -19.21 -25.82 -19.35
C GLU A 443 -19.10 -26.96 -18.35
N SER A 444 -20.17 -27.22 -17.59
CA SER A 444 -20.20 -28.24 -16.54
C SER A 444 -19.00 -28.17 -15.56
N GLY A 445 -18.51 -26.96 -15.29
CA GLY A 445 -17.38 -26.71 -14.38
C GLY A 445 -15.99 -26.95 -14.98
N GLN A 446 -15.88 -27.26 -16.27
CA GLN A 446 -14.62 -27.43 -17.00
C GLN A 446 -14.41 -26.29 -17.99
N ALA A 447 -13.14 -25.92 -18.21
CA ALA A 447 -12.79 -24.98 -19.26
C ALA A 447 -12.91 -25.68 -20.62
N VAL A 448 -13.70 -25.12 -21.53
CA VAL A 448 -13.92 -25.64 -22.88
C VAL A 448 -13.59 -24.54 -23.88
N ALA A 449 -12.94 -24.91 -24.98
CA ALA A 449 -12.72 -24.03 -26.11
C ALA A 449 -13.77 -24.32 -27.19
N SER A 450 -14.31 -23.27 -27.81
CA SER A 450 -15.20 -23.37 -28.96
C SER A 450 -14.76 -22.38 -30.01
N THR A 451 -14.81 -22.80 -31.26
CA THR A 451 -14.53 -21.94 -32.41
C THR A 451 -15.85 -21.65 -33.10
N VAL A 452 -16.11 -20.37 -33.38
CA VAL A 452 -17.31 -19.95 -34.09
C VAL A 452 -16.95 -19.00 -35.22
N ARG A 453 -17.77 -18.97 -36.27
CA ARG A 453 -17.57 -18.01 -37.35
C ARG A 453 -17.86 -16.58 -36.86
N GLY A 454 -16.89 -15.70 -37.05
CA GLY A 454 -16.94 -14.29 -36.69
C GLY A 454 -16.34 -13.42 -37.78
N PHE A 455 -16.00 -12.20 -37.43
CA PHE A 455 -15.26 -11.30 -38.31
C PHE A 455 -14.34 -10.40 -37.50
N ASP A 456 -13.24 -10.00 -38.14
CA ASP A 456 -12.27 -9.07 -37.58
C ASP A 456 -12.46 -7.72 -38.26
N LEU A 457 -12.62 -6.66 -37.47
CA LEU A 457 -12.50 -5.29 -37.92
C LEU A 457 -11.09 -4.82 -37.57
N VAL A 458 -10.25 -4.61 -38.57
CA VAL A 458 -8.89 -4.11 -38.39
C VAL A 458 -8.90 -2.59 -38.47
N ILE A 459 -8.46 -1.93 -37.41
CA ILE A 459 -8.39 -0.48 -37.28
C ILE A 459 -6.95 -0.09 -36.98
N ASP A 460 -6.28 0.66 -37.85
CA ASP A 460 -4.88 1.07 -37.68
C ASP A 460 -3.93 -0.12 -37.34
N GLY A 461 -4.16 -1.27 -37.99
CA GLY A 461 -3.38 -2.49 -37.77
C GLY A 461 -3.75 -3.28 -36.50
N VAL A 462 -4.79 -2.86 -35.77
CA VAL A 462 -5.32 -3.56 -34.60
C VAL A 462 -6.54 -4.39 -34.97
N GLU A 463 -6.49 -5.69 -34.70
CA GLU A 463 -7.62 -6.60 -34.85
C GLU A 463 -8.63 -6.46 -33.69
N TRP A 464 -9.88 -6.14 -34.04
CA TRP A 464 -11.04 -6.21 -33.16
C TRP A 464 -11.96 -7.34 -33.62
N LYS A 465 -11.98 -8.45 -32.88
CA LYS A 465 -12.70 -9.67 -33.28
C LYS A 465 -14.11 -9.68 -32.71
N PHE A 466 -15.11 -9.85 -33.57
CA PHE A 466 -16.52 -9.81 -33.22
C PHE A 466 -17.27 -11.08 -33.66
N VAL A 467 -18.34 -11.38 -32.92
CA VAL A 467 -19.34 -12.37 -33.28
C VAL A 467 -20.74 -11.77 -33.06
N LYS A 468 -21.69 -12.06 -33.94
CA LYS A 468 -23.09 -11.66 -33.76
C LYS A 468 -23.87 -12.78 -33.10
N ARG A 469 -24.50 -12.49 -31.96
CA ARG A 469 -25.42 -13.38 -31.25
C ARG A 469 -26.84 -12.81 -31.24
N PRO A 470 -27.88 -13.61 -30.89
CA PRO A 470 -29.25 -13.12 -30.77
C PRO A 470 -29.42 -11.93 -29.80
N GLU A 471 -28.61 -11.88 -28.74
CA GLU A 471 -28.60 -10.80 -27.76
C GLU A 471 -27.81 -9.56 -28.21
N GLY A 472 -26.93 -9.70 -29.20
CA GLY A 472 -26.17 -8.59 -29.76
C GLY A 472 -24.80 -8.93 -30.29
N PHE A 473 -24.07 -7.92 -30.73
CA PHE A 473 -22.65 -8.07 -31.05
C PHE A 473 -21.84 -8.32 -29.78
N LYS A 474 -20.86 -9.22 -29.91
CA LYS A 474 -19.93 -9.59 -28.85
C LYS A 474 -18.51 -9.46 -29.35
N TYR A 475 -17.63 -9.10 -28.43
CA TYR A 475 -16.20 -8.94 -28.64
C TYR A 475 -15.43 -10.09 -27.99
N ARG A 476 -14.33 -10.51 -28.62
CA ARG A 476 -13.37 -11.44 -28.02
C ARG A 476 -12.25 -10.67 -27.33
N ASN A 477 -12.22 -10.74 -26.00
CA ASN A 477 -11.14 -10.13 -25.22
C ASN A 477 -9.85 -10.96 -25.19
N VAL A 478 -8.83 -10.45 -24.48
CA VAL A 478 -7.49 -11.06 -24.38
C VAL A 478 -7.46 -12.44 -23.70
N TYR A 479 -8.51 -12.80 -22.95
CA TYR A 479 -8.66 -14.14 -22.36
C TYR A 479 -9.43 -15.10 -23.28
N ALA A 480 -9.68 -14.69 -24.53
CA ALA A 480 -10.57 -15.34 -25.47
C ALA A 480 -11.98 -15.51 -24.90
N ARG A 481 -12.46 -14.57 -24.09
CA ARG A 481 -13.83 -14.59 -23.57
C ARG A 481 -14.72 -13.75 -24.46
N GLU A 482 -15.94 -14.21 -24.63
CA GLU A 482 -17.02 -13.44 -25.25
C GLU A 482 -17.52 -12.39 -24.25
N THR A 483 -17.52 -11.12 -24.66
CA THR A 483 -17.89 -9.98 -23.81
C THR A 483 -18.49 -8.85 -24.67
N VAL A 484 -18.78 -7.70 -24.07
CA VAL A 484 -19.16 -6.47 -24.75
C VAL A 484 -18.04 -5.43 -24.65
N ILE A 485 -18.02 -4.47 -25.56
CA ILE A 485 -17.24 -3.24 -25.41
C ILE A 485 -18.19 -2.12 -25.05
N GLU A 486 -17.87 -1.38 -23.99
CA GLU A 486 -18.66 -0.27 -23.47
C GLU A 486 -17.74 0.89 -23.08
N THR A 487 -18.16 2.13 -23.34
CA THR A 487 -17.43 3.31 -22.87
C THR A 487 -17.75 3.57 -21.40
N ALA A 488 -16.72 3.67 -20.56
CA ALA A 488 -16.91 3.97 -19.15
C ALA A 488 -17.21 5.47 -18.94
N GLU A 489 -18.08 5.79 -17.97
CA GLU A 489 -18.21 7.16 -17.48
C GLU A 489 -16.83 7.62 -16.93
N THR A 490 -16.39 8.81 -17.34
CA THR A 490 -15.18 9.45 -16.83
C THR A 490 -15.51 10.71 -16.05
N ALA A 491 -14.73 11.03 -15.02
CA ALA A 491 -14.78 12.31 -14.32
C ALA A 491 -13.44 12.60 -13.64
N LEU A 492 -12.98 13.86 -13.76
CA LEU A 492 -11.65 14.32 -13.32
C LEU A 492 -10.51 13.51 -13.94
N PHE A 493 -9.47 14.18 -14.44
CA PHE A 493 -8.37 13.54 -15.19
C PHE A 493 -8.77 12.92 -16.55
N ASP A 494 -9.97 13.22 -17.05
CA ASP A 494 -10.36 12.98 -18.44
C ASP A 494 -9.47 13.84 -19.36
N GLY A 495 -8.80 13.20 -20.32
CA GLY A 495 -7.74 13.82 -21.11
C GLY A 495 -6.40 13.95 -20.38
N TYR A 496 -6.22 13.33 -19.21
CA TYR A 496 -4.96 13.28 -18.46
C TYR A 496 -4.61 11.84 -18.07
N GLU A 497 -4.93 10.88 -18.94
CA GLU A 497 -4.86 9.45 -18.67
C GLU A 497 -3.44 8.98 -18.36
N ASP A 498 -2.42 9.60 -18.98
CA ASP A 498 -1.00 9.26 -18.77
C ASP A 498 -0.43 9.75 -17.42
N LEU A 499 -1.19 10.56 -16.67
CA LEU A 499 -0.74 11.14 -15.41
C LEU A 499 -0.29 10.08 -14.39
N ALA A 500 0.77 10.40 -13.65
CA ALA A 500 1.32 9.57 -12.56
C ALA A 500 1.60 8.13 -12.99
N SER A 501 2.22 7.96 -14.16
CA SER A 501 2.45 6.64 -14.80
C SER A 501 1.14 5.93 -15.13
N LYS A 502 0.29 6.60 -15.92
CA LYS A 502 -0.98 6.09 -16.47
C LYS A 502 -2.10 5.85 -15.45
N ARG A 503 -1.93 6.29 -14.21
CA ARG A 503 -2.96 6.18 -13.17
C ARG A 503 -4.15 7.10 -13.43
N GLY A 504 -3.96 8.17 -14.20
CA GLY A 504 -5.04 9.05 -14.64
C GLY A 504 -6.18 8.28 -15.32
N PHE A 505 -5.85 7.31 -16.18
CA PHE A 505 -6.81 6.41 -16.83
C PHE A 505 -7.73 5.71 -15.81
N ILE A 506 -7.11 5.13 -14.77
CA ILE A 506 -7.80 4.36 -13.73
C ILE A 506 -8.63 5.31 -12.87
N TRP A 507 -8.08 6.47 -12.50
CA TRP A 507 -8.74 7.43 -11.62
C TRP A 507 -9.95 8.08 -12.29
N ALA A 508 -9.85 8.46 -13.57
CA ALA A 508 -10.94 9.05 -14.34
C ALA A 508 -12.19 8.14 -14.36
N ARG A 509 -11.99 6.81 -14.40
CA ARG A 509 -13.08 5.80 -14.37
C ARG A 509 -13.50 5.41 -12.96
N THR A 510 -12.63 5.58 -11.97
CA THR A 510 -12.92 5.23 -10.58
C THR A 510 -13.73 6.32 -9.87
N ILE A 511 -13.46 7.60 -10.15
CA ILE A 511 -14.09 8.74 -9.47
C ILE A 511 -15.62 8.75 -9.68
N PRO A 512 -16.17 8.52 -10.88
CA PRO A 512 -17.62 8.37 -11.08
C PRO A 512 -18.27 7.32 -10.18
N LEU A 513 -17.58 6.21 -9.92
CA LEU A 513 -18.09 5.12 -9.07
C LEU A 513 -18.38 5.59 -7.64
N LEU A 514 -17.73 6.65 -7.15
CA LEU A 514 -17.98 7.19 -5.80
C LEU A 514 -19.42 7.65 -5.61
N LYS A 515 -20.12 8.08 -6.68
CA LYS A 515 -21.55 8.45 -6.63
C LYS A 515 -22.43 7.27 -6.24
N LYS A 516 -22.04 6.04 -6.61
CA LYS A 516 -22.74 4.80 -6.29
C LYS A 516 -22.46 4.32 -4.88
N TYR A 517 -21.30 4.68 -4.32
CA TYR A 517 -20.77 4.16 -3.07
C TYR A 517 -20.66 5.25 -1.98
N VAL A 518 -21.64 6.16 -1.89
CA VAL A 518 -21.59 7.26 -0.91
C VAL A 518 -21.62 6.75 0.53
N LEU A 519 -22.62 5.93 0.88
CA LEU A 519 -22.79 5.42 2.26
C LEU A 519 -22.05 4.11 2.49
N LEU A 520 -22.38 3.08 1.71
CA LEU A 520 -21.74 1.77 1.74
C LEU A 520 -21.00 1.52 0.43
N GLY A 521 -19.82 0.92 0.54
CA GLY A 521 -19.00 0.56 -0.61
C GLY A 521 -19.41 -0.76 -1.25
N SER A 522 -18.66 -1.15 -2.28
CA SER A 522 -18.85 -2.42 -2.99
C SER A 522 -18.51 -3.66 -2.15
N GLY A 523 -17.84 -3.49 -1.00
CA GLY A 523 -17.34 -4.54 -0.12
C GLY A 523 -15.81 -4.59 -0.12
N ALA A 524 -15.20 -5.06 0.98
CA ALA A 524 -13.75 -5.24 1.05
C ALA A 524 -13.25 -6.13 -0.10
N ASP A 525 -12.10 -5.82 -0.69
CA ASP A 525 -11.50 -6.62 -1.76
C ASP A 525 -12.36 -6.78 -3.05
N THR A 526 -13.34 -5.91 -3.31
CA THR A 526 -14.22 -6.05 -4.50
C THR A 526 -13.97 -5.00 -5.59
N PHE A 527 -12.85 -4.28 -5.54
CA PHE A 527 -12.61 -3.16 -6.45
C PHE A 527 -12.60 -3.60 -7.92
N SER A 528 -11.92 -4.70 -8.25
CA SER A 528 -11.83 -5.21 -9.62
C SER A 528 -13.19 -5.58 -10.23
N ILE A 529 -14.16 -5.92 -9.39
CA ILE A 529 -15.54 -6.22 -9.79
C ILE A 529 -16.36 -4.93 -9.93
N ALA A 530 -16.09 -3.93 -9.10
CA ALA A 530 -16.76 -2.63 -9.16
C ALA A 530 -16.26 -1.75 -10.32
N PHE A 531 -15.00 -1.92 -10.72
CA PHE A 531 -14.38 -1.19 -11.81
C PHE A 531 -14.93 -1.62 -13.17
N THR A 532 -15.04 -0.67 -14.10
CA THR A 532 -15.55 -0.88 -15.46
C THR A 532 -14.47 -1.54 -16.34
N GLN A 533 -14.47 -2.86 -16.44
CA GLN A 533 -13.46 -3.62 -17.20
C GLN A 533 -13.71 -3.65 -18.72
N HIS A 534 -14.90 -3.23 -19.17
CA HIS A 534 -15.37 -3.34 -20.55
C HIS A 534 -14.95 -2.18 -21.47
N ASP A 535 -14.26 -1.16 -20.93
CA ASP A 535 -13.70 -0.03 -21.71
C ASP A 535 -12.38 -0.42 -22.40
N TYR A 536 -12.49 -1.36 -23.34
CA TYR A 536 -11.34 -1.97 -24.02
C TYR A 536 -10.62 -1.00 -24.95
N VAL A 537 -11.33 -0.07 -25.60
CA VAL A 537 -10.73 0.92 -26.51
C VAL A 537 -9.83 1.85 -25.74
N SER A 538 -10.37 2.48 -24.69
CA SER A 538 -9.56 3.40 -23.92
C SER A 538 -8.47 2.67 -23.12
N ALA A 539 -8.74 1.46 -22.62
CA ALA A 539 -7.70 0.64 -21.99
C ALA A 539 -6.55 0.38 -22.97
N LYS A 540 -6.83 0.01 -24.22
CA LYS A 540 -5.80 -0.22 -25.24
C LYS A 540 -5.01 1.05 -25.57
N ASN A 541 -5.70 2.17 -25.80
CA ASN A 541 -5.07 3.46 -26.11
C ASN A 541 -4.08 3.92 -25.03
N HIS A 542 -4.36 3.58 -23.76
CA HIS A 542 -3.51 3.94 -22.63
C HIS A 542 -2.59 2.81 -22.16
N GLY A 543 -2.46 1.71 -22.91
CA GLY A 543 -1.53 0.61 -22.63
C GLY A 543 -1.95 -0.35 -21.50
N TYR A 544 -3.25 -0.41 -21.22
CA TYR A 544 -3.91 -1.37 -20.34
C TYR A 544 -4.68 -2.46 -21.08
N GLY A 545 -4.67 -2.48 -22.43
CA GLY A 545 -5.50 -3.41 -23.22
C GLY A 545 -5.31 -4.90 -22.94
N GLU A 546 -4.16 -5.29 -22.37
CA GLU A 546 -3.85 -6.68 -21.98
C GLU A 546 -3.83 -6.90 -20.46
N GLN A 547 -4.15 -5.88 -19.67
CA GLN A 547 -4.00 -5.90 -18.22
C GLN A 547 -5.36 -5.84 -17.53
N LEU A 548 -5.54 -6.70 -16.53
CA LEU A 548 -6.66 -6.57 -15.61
C LEU A 548 -6.40 -5.41 -14.65
N ILE A 549 -7.34 -4.47 -14.58
CA ILE A 549 -7.30 -3.42 -13.56
C ILE A 549 -7.84 -4.01 -12.25
N SER A 550 -6.93 -4.53 -11.44
CA SER A 550 -7.28 -5.15 -10.16
C SER A 550 -7.42 -4.14 -9.02
N LYS A 551 -6.85 -2.93 -9.14
CA LYS A 551 -6.75 -1.92 -8.08
C LYS A 551 -6.76 -0.48 -8.64
N PRO A 552 -7.14 0.54 -7.85
CA PRO A 552 -7.17 1.94 -8.30
C PRO A 552 -5.81 2.64 -8.33
N HIS A 553 -4.77 2.05 -7.74
CA HIS A 553 -3.49 2.69 -7.47
C HIS A 553 -3.60 4.02 -6.71
N CYS A 554 -4.56 4.07 -5.80
CA CYS A 554 -4.81 5.18 -4.88
C CYS A 554 -5.63 4.65 -3.71
N TRP A 555 -5.03 4.61 -2.52
CA TRP A 555 -5.63 4.07 -1.30
C TRP A 555 -6.94 4.79 -0.95
N TYR A 556 -7.03 6.09 -1.20
CA TYR A 556 -8.23 6.87 -0.92
C TYR A 556 -9.40 6.49 -1.83
N LEU A 557 -9.14 6.31 -3.12
CA LEU A 557 -10.15 5.82 -4.07
C LEU A 557 -10.54 4.38 -3.76
N GLN A 558 -9.58 3.53 -3.36
CA GLN A 558 -9.84 2.18 -2.91
C GLN A 558 -10.82 2.16 -1.73
N VAL A 559 -10.56 2.96 -0.69
CA VAL A 559 -11.43 3.07 0.49
C VAL A 559 -12.82 3.61 0.09
N GLY A 560 -12.87 4.65 -0.74
CA GLY A 560 -14.11 5.26 -1.20
C GLY A 560 -15.02 4.30 -1.97
N VAL A 561 -14.45 3.47 -2.84
CA VAL A 561 -15.21 2.46 -3.60
C VAL A 561 -15.56 1.24 -2.75
N GLN A 562 -14.60 0.66 -2.03
CA GLN A 562 -14.79 -0.63 -1.34
C GLN A 562 -15.57 -0.49 -0.03
N THR A 563 -15.38 0.60 0.71
CA THR A 563 -15.97 0.79 2.06
C THR A 563 -16.88 2.01 2.17
N GLY A 564 -16.95 2.83 1.11
CA GLY A 564 -17.86 3.97 0.98
C GLY A 564 -17.18 5.33 1.21
N VAL A 565 -17.75 6.39 0.64
CA VAL A 565 -17.24 7.77 0.77
C VAL A 565 -17.29 8.24 2.24
N VAL A 566 -18.33 7.89 2.99
CA VAL A 566 -18.40 8.21 4.43
C VAL A 566 -17.27 7.52 5.21
N SER A 567 -16.92 6.28 4.83
CA SER A 567 -15.78 5.55 5.42
C SER A 567 -14.45 6.25 5.12
N LEU A 568 -14.27 6.73 3.88
CA LEU A 568 -13.12 7.55 3.50
C LEU A 568 -13.04 8.85 4.32
N ILE A 569 -14.16 9.55 4.49
CA ILE A 569 -14.20 10.76 5.32
C ILE A 569 -13.82 10.43 6.76
N ALA A 570 -14.34 9.34 7.33
CA ALA A 570 -13.99 8.92 8.68
C ALA A 570 -12.49 8.61 8.82
N LEU A 571 -11.88 7.93 7.85
CA LEU A 571 -10.43 7.70 7.77
C LEU A 571 -9.65 9.03 7.77
N LEU A 572 -10.05 9.97 6.91
CA LEU A 572 -9.40 11.28 6.77
C LEU A 572 -9.56 12.14 8.04
N VAL A 573 -10.71 12.08 8.70
CA VAL A 573 -10.95 12.76 9.98
C VAL A 573 -10.06 12.19 11.08
N PHE A 574 -9.94 10.86 11.17
CA PHE A 574 -9.01 10.21 12.10
C PHE A 574 -7.58 10.73 11.91
N TYR A 575 -7.07 10.69 10.67
CA TYR A 575 -5.73 11.16 10.39
C TYR A 575 -5.59 12.67 10.60
N GLY A 576 -6.57 13.47 10.20
CA GLY A 576 -6.59 14.92 10.38
C GLY A 576 -6.55 15.34 11.84
N MET A 577 -7.31 14.66 12.72
CA MET A 577 -7.25 14.89 14.17
C MET A 577 -5.87 14.53 14.74
N TYR A 578 -5.29 13.39 14.33
CA TYR A 578 -3.94 13.00 14.73
C TYR A 578 -2.90 14.01 14.24
N PHE A 579 -3.02 14.46 12.99
CA PHE A 579 -2.14 15.45 12.37
C PHE A 579 -2.16 16.78 13.14
N VAL A 580 -3.35 17.34 13.40
CA VAL A 580 -3.50 18.59 14.16
C VAL A 580 -2.93 18.43 15.58
N GLN A 581 -3.17 17.29 16.23
CA GLN A 581 -2.60 17.00 17.54
C GLN A 581 -1.06 16.99 17.51
N SER A 582 -0.46 16.30 16.56
CA SER A 582 0.99 16.19 16.41
C SER A 582 1.65 17.53 16.07
N ILE A 583 1.06 18.32 15.17
CA ILE A 583 1.52 19.69 14.84
C ILE A 583 1.58 20.53 16.12
N ARG A 584 0.48 20.56 16.90
CA ARG A 584 0.42 21.33 18.15
C ARG A 584 1.46 20.88 19.17
N LEU A 585 1.68 19.57 19.28
CA LEU A 585 2.64 19.00 20.23
C LEU A 585 4.09 19.27 19.82
N TYR A 586 4.45 19.20 18.54
CA TYR A 586 5.85 19.16 18.10
C TYR A 586 6.38 20.47 17.53
N SER A 587 5.55 21.36 16.97
CA SER A 587 6.03 22.56 16.23
C SER A 587 6.87 23.53 17.06
N LYS A 588 6.67 23.54 18.39
CA LYS A 588 7.36 24.43 19.35
C LYS A 588 8.27 23.69 20.34
N LYS A 589 8.34 22.36 20.31
CA LYS A 589 9.15 21.58 21.26
C LYS A 589 10.64 21.80 21.04
N VAL A 590 11.38 21.73 22.15
CA VAL A 590 12.79 21.37 22.16
C VAL A 590 12.78 19.87 22.49
N PHE A 591 13.32 19.05 21.59
CA PHE A 591 13.13 17.60 21.59
C PHE A 591 13.99 16.92 22.66
N ASP A 592 13.77 17.26 23.92
CA ASP A 592 14.61 16.90 25.06
C ASP A 592 14.23 15.54 25.67
N SER A 593 13.03 15.04 25.34
CA SER A 593 12.53 13.74 25.78
C SER A 593 12.49 12.75 24.62
N TYR A 594 12.82 11.49 24.89
CA TYR A 594 12.75 10.44 23.86
C TYR A 594 11.33 10.25 23.33
N LEU A 595 10.29 10.40 24.17
CA LEU A 595 8.90 10.35 23.71
C LEU A 595 8.61 11.44 22.67
N SER A 596 9.08 12.67 22.86
CA SER A 596 8.91 13.73 21.85
C SER A 596 9.69 13.47 20.57
N GLN A 597 10.89 12.88 20.65
CA GLN A 597 11.72 12.51 19.51
C GLN A 597 11.09 11.36 18.70
N ALA A 598 10.66 10.30 19.38
CA ALA A 598 9.94 9.18 18.80
C ALA A 598 8.60 9.60 18.19
N GLY A 599 7.87 10.47 18.88
CA GLY A 599 6.59 10.97 18.42
C GLY A 599 6.68 11.77 17.12
N VAL A 600 7.64 12.70 17.02
CA VAL A 600 7.84 13.43 15.75
C VAL A 600 8.36 12.52 14.64
N ALA A 601 9.21 11.54 14.96
CA ALA A 601 9.68 10.55 13.99
C ALA A 601 8.53 9.75 13.38
N VAL A 602 7.68 9.17 14.24
CA VAL A 602 6.47 8.44 13.82
C VAL A 602 5.54 9.35 13.03
N PHE A 603 5.32 10.58 13.48
CA PHE A 603 4.46 11.54 12.79
C PHE A 603 4.92 11.79 11.35
N VAL A 604 6.19 12.16 11.12
CA VAL A 604 6.69 12.42 9.76
C VAL A 604 6.68 11.16 8.88
N GLY A 605 6.94 9.98 9.46
CA GLY A 605 6.82 8.70 8.75
C GLY A 605 5.39 8.43 8.28
N THR A 606 4.40 8.62 9.15
CA THR A 606 3.00 8.42 8.77
C THR A 606 2.55 9.39 7.68
N ILE A 607 3.07 10.63 7.66
CA ILE A 607 2.80 11.57 6.55
C ILE A 607 3.34 11.00 5.23
N GLY A 608 4.55 10.41 5.25
CA GLY A 608 5.13 9.76 4.07
C GLY A 608 4.28 8.60 3.54
N TYR A 609 3.65 7.82 4.41
CA TYR A 609 2.70 6.79 4.01
C TYR A 609 1.43 7.38 3.39
N MET A 610 0.83 8.41 4.01
CA MET A 610 -0.37 9.07 3.47
C MET A 610 -0.12 9.66 2.08
N ILE A 611 1.05 10.27 1.85
CA ILE A 611 1.42 10.80 0.54
C ILE A 611 1.63 9.67 -0.47
N ALA A 612 2.32 8.60 -0.07
CA ALA A 612 2.52 7.43 -0.94
C ALA A 612 1.19 6.76 -1.33
N GLY A 613 0.17 6.83 -0.46
CA GLY A 613 -1.19 6.36 -0.71
C GLY A 613 -1.96 7.13 -1.80
N LEU A 614 -1.47 8.30 -2.24
CA LEU A 614 -2.03 8.99 -3.41
C LEU A 614 -1.74 8.25 -4.73
N THR A 615 -0.69 7.43 -4.76
CA THR A 615 -0.23 6.71 -5.97
C THR A 615 -0.11 5.20 -5.75
N ASN A 616 -0.57 4.71 -4.61
CA ASN A 616 -0.59 3.29 -4.28
C ASN A 616 -1.82 2.92 -3.48
N ASP A 617 -2.15 1.65 -3.57
CA ASP A 617 -3.21 1.00 -2.81
C ASP A 617 -2.74 0.60 -1.41
N SER A 618 -3.69 0.21 -0.56
CA SER A 618 -3.35 -0.57 0.62
C SER A 618 -2.90 -1.98 0.23
N SER A 619 -2.19 -2.62 1.15
CA SER A 619 -1.77 -4.02 1.02
C SER A 619 -1.41 -4.57 2.39
N ILE A 620 -1.82 -5.82 2.61
CA ILE A 620 -1.48 -6.60 3.81
C ILE A 620 0.04 -6.70 4.06
N THR A 621 0.88 -6.45 3.05
CA THR A 621 2.34 -6.46 3.19
C THR A 621 2.90 -5.27 3.96
N VAL A 622 2.22 -4.12 3.94
CA VAL A 622 2.72 -2.84 4.50
C VAL A 622 1.73 -2.21 5.48
N ALA A 623 0.43 -2.29 5.19
CA ALA A 623 -0.61 -1.64 5.97
C ALA A 623 -0.61 -2.03 7.47
N PRO A 624 -0.45 -3.32 7.87
CA PRO A 624 -0.34 -3.66 9.29
C PRO A 624 0.74 -2.87 10.03
N VAL A 625 1.90 -2.65 9.39
CA VAL A 625 3.01 -1.88 9.98
C VAL A 625 2.62 -0.41 10.12
N PHE A 626 2.04 0.19 9.08
CA PHE A 626 1.53 1.57 9.13
C PHE A 626 0.52 1.75 10.28
N TRP A 627 -0.46 0.87 10.38
CA TRP A 627 -1.52 0.94 11.38
C TRP A 627 -0.99 0.74 12.81
N GLY A 628 -0.02 -0.14 13.01
CA GLY A 628 0.66 -0.24 14.31
C GLY A 628 1.52 1.00 14.63
N VAL A 629 2.20 1.57 13.64
CA VAL A 629 3.03 2.78 13.79
C VAL A 629 2.17 4.00 14.11
N ILE A 630 1.03 4.21 13.45
CA ILE A 630 0.13 5.32 13.80
C ILE A 630 -0.51 5.10 15.17
N GLY A 631 -0.84 3.86 15.54
CA GLY A 631 -1.26 3.51 16.91
C GLY A 631 -0.21 3.91 17.95
N LEU A 632 1.07 3.67 17.66
CA LEU A 632 2.19 4.10 18.50
C LEU A 632 2.25 5.63 18.60
N GLY A 633 2.04 6.34 17.49
CA GLY A 633 1.94 7.80 17.47
C GLY A 633 0.81 8.34 18.33
N VAL A 634 -0.38 7.74 18.24
CA VAL A 634 -1.54 8.08 19.08
C VAL A 634 -1.23 7.85 20.56
N ALA A 635 -0.58 6.73 20.91
CA ALA A 635 -0.17 6.43 22.28
C ALA A 635 0.82 7.47 22.83
N ILE A 636 1.87 7.80 22.07
CA ILE A 636 2.87 8.80 22.46
C ILE A 636 2.20 10.16 22.67
N ASN A 637 1.35 10.58 21.73
CA ASN A 637 0.60 11.82 21.80
C ASN A 637 -0.32 11.90 23.02
N TYR A 638 -0.88 10.77 23.45
CA TYR A 638 -1.67 10.67 24.67
C TYR A 638 -0.81 10.81 25.92
N ILE A 639 0.31 10.08 26.01
CA ILE A 639 1.24 10.13 27.15
C ILE A 639 1.76 11.55 27.35
N LEU A 640 2.27 12.19 26.28
CA LEU A 640 2.82 13.55 26.35
C LEU A 640 1.78 14.59 26.82
N LYS A 641 0.52 14.46 26.40
CA LYS A 641 -0.55 15.35 26.85
C LYS A 641 -0.88 15.17 28.33
N GLN A 642 -0.84 13.94 28.84
CA GLN A 642 -1.06 13.69 30.27
C GLN A 642 0.10 14.29 31.08
N GLU A 643 1.34 14.07 30.67
CA GLU A 643 2.51 14.69 31.31
C GLU A 643 2.43 16.22 31.33
N GLU A 644 1.95 16.87 30.27
CA GLU A 644 1.75 18.33 30.23
C GLU A 644 0.62 18.80 31.15
N LYS A 645 -0.49 18.07 31.22
CA LYS A 645 -1.60 18.36 32.14
C LYS A 645 -1.17 18.21 33.60
N ASP A 646 -0.42 17.16 33.92
CA ASP A 646 0.05 16.92 35.27
C ASP A 646 1.02 18.01 35.70
N LYS A 647 1.97 18.42 34.84
CA LYS A 647 2.86 19.57 35.10
C LYS A 647 2.09 20.88 35.33
N GLN A 648 1.01 21.12 34.60
CA GLN A 648 0.17 22.30 34.79
C GLN A 648 -0.62 22.27 36.11
N LYS A 649 -1.00 21.09 36.58
CA LYS A 649 -1.67 20.93 37.88
C LYS A 649 -0.71 21.10 39.05
N THR A 650 0.55 20.68 38.92
CA THR A 650 1.56 20.83 39.99
C THR A 650 2.11 22.25 40.09
N ASN A 651 1.99 23.05 39.03
CA ASN A 651 2.44 24.45 38.98
C ASN A 651 1.32 25.47 39.30
N LYS A 652 0.08 25.02 39.50
CA LYS A 652 -1.02 25.79 40.07
C LYS A 652 -1.18 25.41 41.53
#